data_AF-A0A3M2BAA3-F1
#
_entry.id   AF-A0A3M2BAA3-F1
#
_cell.length_a   1.000
_cell.length_b   1.000
_cell.length_c   1.000
_cell.angle_alpha   90.00
_cell.angle_beta   90.00
_cell.angle_gamma   90.00
#
_symmetry.space_group_name_H-M   'P 1'
#
loop_
_entity.id
_entity.type
_entity.pdbx_description
1 polymer ?
#
loop_
_entity_poly.entity_id
_entity_poly.type
_entity_poly.pdbx_seq_one_letter_code
_entity_poly.pdbx_strand_id
1 'polypeptide(L)'
;MSDYTDEPAAPSEMSSAPEQGSYREVTVAALVFGITVGLIMNAAITYAGLKIGFTIGGSAIAAVLGFGVLRGLLRRGSILETNIAQTVASAVNTSNSGVIFTVPVLFLIGYNLDWKTLDFWLITLACVAGAMLGTAFIIPLRKQMIDIERLRFPSATGVATILKSPGAGVKKTIVLLAGIAAGALIYLPAGLPAIERAVPIESIEHTAQRSMAELIAVDDALREGGDEQAADVLKMDALDRLVFQERLSEHEAQVTRDAAGWVRSQAAPPEILARGKLLSDMREKKKQLKEKVDSLAVCPVEPGVREQIAAIKSEIESLESELAEAPGSQYSDEMMLAVHAIASEGRPWTDLIDKNAGWAVDPMWGYADLQLRLRRTYQKNSDRLDPAVDRDGNNRPDLVVTDDHIDVGRVIGLPGQLQLVFAIAPFALGAGFITGRPGLMVLAGGILAYFVINPFVYSAGYLPPGTLDHQAPGLAFGLFNRPLGIGMLLGGALMGVIAAAPAIAAALKSIGSAKIGGRDELSLAPLGVAIVGAIALLYLAADFVGSKPLNDGGLCPVTGLEVSCEAEPVQYEGYLIRFADQAARDTWNNEWDDAQKQAVLESHNAKRGWLASLNPHLRALIIAVVGCIWIWFTGLIIAQCTGMTDWSPISGMALLTVVLVLMMAGTGAVVGAVLLGAALCVAITLAADMMADLKTGYLVGAQPRRQQITELCVVWIGPIVCMFTVLLIAQVNLRQTGVALGPGTPTTAPQAQALQAVITGVQGGQMPYALYGIGAALGMLLGLGSFAGLGVLVGLSMYLPFIYISTYGIGCVVNILLGAFKGRRFCEEWGVPFAAGLIVGESILALLINIFVLSTS
;
A
#
# COMPACT_ATOMS: atom_id res chain seq x y z
N MET A 1 -50.93 -1.06 -58.15
CA MET A 1 -52.10 -1.92 -57.89
C MET A 1 -51.57 -3.32 -57.63
N SER A 2 -52.11 -3.98 -56.60
CA SER A 2 -51.75 -5.28 -56.00
C SER A 2 -50.75 -5.23 -54.85
N ASP A 3 -51.33 -5.06 -53.65
CA ASP A 3 -50.84 -5.55 -52.37
C ASP A 3 -50.45 -7.04 -52.42
N TYR A 4 -49.48 -7.43 -51.60
CA TYR A 4 -49.34 -8.79 -51.09
C TYR A 4 -49.02 -8.70 -49.59
N THR A 5 -50.01 -9.06 -48.78
CA THR A 5 -49.91 -9.26 -47.34
C THR A 5 -49.47 -10.71 -47.08
N ASP A 6 -48.29 -10.91 -46.51
CA ASP A 6 -47.89 -12.21 -45.94
C ASP A 6 -47.92 -12.11 -44.39
N GLU A 7 -48.77 -12.95 -43.79
CA GLU A 7 -48.77 -13.24 -42.35
C GLU A 7 -47.47 -13.95 -41.93
N PRO A 8 -46.94 -13.69 -40.73
CA PRO A 8 -45.76 -14.41 -40.23
C PRO A 8 -46.13 -15.84 -39.81
N ALA A 9 -45.44 -16.81 -40.42
CA ALA A 9 -45.52 -18.22 -40.06
C ALA A 9 -45.19 -18.47 -38.58
N ALA A 10 -45.98 -19.35 -37.95
CA ALA A 10 -45.79 -19.80 -36.57
C ALA A 10 -44.38 -20.39 -36.35
N PRO A 11 -43.77 -20.19 -35.16
CA PRO A 11 -42.44 -20.68 -34.86
C PRO A 11 -42.44 -22.21 -34.83
N SER A 12 -41.63 -22.81 -35.71
CA SER A 12 -41.33 -24.24 -35.68
C SER A 12 -40.69 -24.60 -34.34
N GLU A 13 -41.18 -25.67 -33.73
CA GLU A 13 -40.63 -26.24 -32.51
C GLU A 13 -39.13 -26.46 -32.68
N MET A 14 -38.32 -25.73 -31.90
CA MET A 14 -36.89 -25.96 -31.79
C MET A 14 -36.68 -27.40 -31.32
N SER A 15 -36.25 -28.23 -32.25
CA SER A 15 -35.61 -29.52 -31.99
C SER A 15 -34.61 -29.34 -30.84
N SER A 16 -34.87 -30.04 -29.74
CA SER A 16 -34.04 -30.06 -28.54
C SER A 16 -32.60 -30.39 -28.92
N ALA A 17 -31.72 -29.41 -28.80
CA ALA A 17 -30.28 -29.60 -28.91
C ALA A 17 -29.85 -30.76 -27.98
N PRO A 18 -28.93 -31.63 -28.42
CA PRO A 18 -28.49 -32.76 -27.62
C PRO A 18 -27.90 -32.25 -26.30
N GLU A 19 -28.30 -32.85 -25.18
CA GLU A 19 -27.72 -32.59 -23.85
C GLU A 19 -26.20 -32.78 -23.91
N GLN A 20 -25.46 -31.68 -24.04
CA GLN A 20 -24.01 -31.68 -23.85
C GLN A 20 -23.74 -32.05 -22.39
N GLY A 21 -23.08 -33.20 -22.17
CA GLY A 21 -22.72 -33.69 -20.85
C GLY A 21 -22.04 -32.60 -20.01
N SER A 22 -22.50 -32.44 -18.76
CA SER A 22 -21.99 -31.45 -17.80
C SER A 22 -20.49 -31.60 -17.61
N TYR A 23 -19.68 -30.75 -18.26
CA TYR A 23 -18.25 -30.64 -17.96
C TYR A 23 -18.04 -30.39 -16.46
N ARG A 24 -17.03 -31.04 -15.89
CA ARG A 24 -16.68 -30.95 -14.47
C ARG A 24 -15.89 -29.64 -14.27
N GLU A 25 -16.51 -28.63 -13.68
CA GLU A 25 -15.88 -27.32 -13.44
C GLU A 25 -15.21 -27.27 -12.06
N VAL A 26 -15.91 -27.73 -11.02
CA VAL A 26 -15.41 -27.73 -9.65
C VAL A 26 -14.86 -29.12 -9.33
N THR A 27 -13.56 -29.20 -9.05
CA THR A 27 -12.90 -30.43 -8.62
C THR A 27 -12.01 -30.20 -7.42
N VAL A 28 -11.80 -31.26 -6.63
CA VAL A 28 -10.94 -31.21 -5.43
C VAL A 28 -9.52 -30.76 -5.80
N ALA A 29 -9.00 -31.22 -6.94
CA ALA A 29 -7.69 -30.80 -7.44
C ALA A 29 -7.62 -29.29 -7.70
N ALA A 30 -8.64 -28.71 -8.35
CA ALA A 30 -8.73 -27.28 -8.59
C ALA A 30 -8.86 -26.47 -7.29
N LEU A 31 -9.68 -26.93 -6.33
CA LEU A 31 -9.84 -26.29 -5.02
C LEU A 31 -8.54 -26.31 -4.20
N VAL A 32 -7.91 -27.47 -4.06
CA VAL A 32 -6.65 -27.61 -3.29
C VAL A 32 -5.53 -26.80 -3.93
N PHE A 33 -5.40 -26.85 -5.24
CA PHE A 33 -4.41 -26.05 -5.96
C PHE A 33 -4.66 -24.55 -5.76
N GLY A 34 -5.90 -24.10 -5.99
CA GLY A 34 -6.29 -22.69 -5.85
C GLY A 34 -6.05 -22.16 -4.45
N ILE A 35 -6.46 -22.90 -3.41
CA ILE A 35 -6.22 -22.52 -2.01
C ILE A 35 -4.72 -22.44 -1.73
N THR A 36 -3.95 -23.46 -2.12
CA THR A 36 -2.50 -23.50 -1.83
C THR A 36 -1.77 -22.32 -2.48
N VAL A 37 -2.03 -22.07 -3.77
CA VAL A 37 -1.45 -20.93 -4.49
C VAL A 37 -1.93 -19.61 -3.89
N GLY A 38 -3.22 -19.50 -3.58
CA GLY A 38 -3.81 -18.33 -2.94
C GLY A 38 -3.17 -17.99 -1.59
N LEU A 39 -2.89 -18.98 -0.75
CA LEU A 39 -2.22 -18.80 0.55
C LEU A 39 -0.80 -18.22 0.39
N ILE A 40 -0.01 -18.83 -0.50
CA ILE A 40 1.38 -18.40 -0.78
C ILE A 40 1.38 -16.98 -1.34
N MET A 41 0.51 -16.72 -2.32
CA MET A 41 0.40 -15.40 -2.93
C MET A 41 -0.09 -14.35 -1.94
N ASN A 42 -1.06 -14.68 -1.07
CA ASN A 42 -1.56 -13.74 -0.08
C ASN A 42 -0.42 -13.27 0.84
N ALA A 43 0.38 -14.20 1.38
CA ALA A 43 1.51 -13.84 2.25
C ALA A 43 2.57 -13.01 1.51
N ALA A 44 2.97 -13.43 0.30
CA ALA A 44 3.98 -12.73 -0.49
C ALA A 44 3.53 -11.32 -0.91
N ILE A 45 2.29 -11.18 -1.39
CA ILE A 45 1.73 -9.90 -1.83
C ILE A 45 1.45 -8.98 -0.63
N THR A 46 1.09 -9.53 0.54
CA THR A 46 0.96 -8.75 1.78
C THR A 46 2.28 -8.09 2.16
N TYR A 47 3.37 -8.86 2.19
CA TYR A 47 4.71 -8.33 2.49
C TYR A 47 5.15 -7.28 1.46
N ALA A 48 5.05 -7.61 0.18
CA ALA A 48 5.41 -6.68 -0.90
C ALA A 48 4.58 -5.40 -0.85
N GLY A 49 3.27 -5.51 -0.57
CA GLY A 49 2.36 -4.38 -0.48
C GLY A 49 2.68 -3.44 0.67
N LEU A 50 3.12 -3.95 1.82
CA LEU A 50 3.59 -3.16 2.95
C LEU A 50 4.95 -2.48 2.68
N LYS A 51 5.80 -3.07 1.84
CA LYS A 51 7.12 -2.52 1.50
C LYS A 51 7.05 -1.48 0.39
N ILE A 52 6.31 -1.75 -0.67
CA ILE A 52 6.39 -1.01 -1.94
C ILE A 52 5.27 0.02 -2.08
N GLY A 53 4.09 -0.23 -1.50
CA GLY A 53 2.99 0.73 -1.62
C GLY A 53 1.87 0.36 -2.61
N PHE A 54 1.96 -0.78 -3.29
CA PHE A 54 0.93 -1.28 -4.19
C PHE A 54 0.82 -2.81 -4.16
N THR A 55 -0.32 -3.34 -4.59
CA THR A 55 -0.56 -4.79 -4.70
C THR A 55 -0.50 -5.26 -6.15
N ILE A 56 -0.13 -6.51 -6.34
CA ILE A 56 -0.04 -7.16 -7.66
C ILE A 56 -1.28 -8.03 -7.86
N GLY A 57 -1.87 -8.01 -9.06
CA GLY A 57 -3.02 -8.86 -9.39
C GLY A 57 -2.65 -10.34 -9.46
N GLY A 58 -3.30 -11.19 -8.65
CA GLY A 58 -2.93 -12.59 -8.53
C GLY A 58 -3.56 -13.56 -9.55
N SER A 59 -4.72 -13.21 -10.11
CA SER A 59 -5.52 -14.11 -10.98
C SER A 59 -4.79 -14.56 -12.25
N ALA A 60 -4.04 -13.66 -12.89
CA ALA A 60 -3.25 -13.96 -14.08
C ALA A 60 -2.14 -14.99 -13.81
N ILE A 61 -1.45 -14.85 -12.68
CA ILE A 61 -0.41 -15.76 -12.24
C ILE A 61 -1.03 -17.13 -11.92
N ALA A 62 -2.14 -17.13 -11.16
CA ALA A 62 -2.85 -18.35 -10.81
C ALA A 62 -3.36 -19.11 -12.05
N ALA A 63 -3.81 -18.42 -13.09
CA ALA A 63 -4.25 -19.05 -14.34
C ALA A 63 -3.10 -19.72 -15.10
N VAL A 64 -1.92 -19.07 -15.17
CA VAL A 64 -0.72 -19.65 -15.80
C VAL A 64 -0.23 -20.86 -15.02
N LEU A 65 -0.09 -20.75 -13.70
CA LEU A 65 0.36 -21.85 -12.83
C LEU A 65 -0.65 -23.00 -12.84
N GLY A 66 -1.95 -22.69 -12.79
CA GLY A 66 -3.02 -23.68 -12.84
C GLY A 66 -2.98 -24.51 -14.11
N PHE A 67 -2.72 -23.87 -15.26
CA PHE A 67 -2.54 -24.59 -16.51
C PHE A 67 -1.32 -25.52 -16.48
N GLY A 68 -0.17 -25.01 -16.01
CA GLY A 68 1.07 -25.79 -15.89
C GLY A 68 0.93 -27.01 -14.98
N VAL A 69 0.27 -26.85 -13.83
CA VAL A 69 0.15 -27.93 -12.82
C VAL A 69 -1.01 -28.87 -13.11
N LEU A 70 -2.24 -28.36 -13.29
CA LEU A 70 -3.43 -29.22 -13.45
C LEU A 70 -3.41 -29.97 -14.78
N ARG A 71 -2.93 -29.32 -15.86
CA ARG A 71 -2.91 -29.93 -17.20
C ARG A 71 -1.55 -30.52 -17.56
N GLY A 72 -0.45 -29.91 -17.15
CA GLY A 72 0.90 -30.44 -17.39
C GLY A 72 1.23 -31.60 -16.46
N LEU A 73 1.33 -31.32 -15.15
CA LEU A 73 1.78 -32.31 -14.16
C LEU A 73 0.72 -33.38 -13.86
N LEU A 74 -0.53 -32.96 -13.62
CA LEU A 74 -1.62 -33.86 -13.23
C LEU A 74 -2.37 -34.48 -14.43
N ARG A 75 -2.12 -34.00 -15.67
CA ARG A 75 -2.72 -34.49 -16.93
C ARG A 75 -4.25 -34.60 -16.93
N ARG A 76 -4.94 -33.85 -16.07
CA ARG A 76 -6.39 -33.96 -15.85
C ARG A 76 -7.17 -32.64 -15.96
N GLY A 77 -6.48 -31.49 -16.00
CA GLY A 77 -7.10 -30.17 -15.94
C GLY A 77 -7.77 -29.69 -17.23
N SER A 78 -9.06 -29.36 -17.16
CA SER A 78 -9.80 -28.62 -18.18
C SER A 78 -9.63 -27.09 -18.05
N ILE A 79 -10.04 -26.34 -19.08
CA ILE A 79 -10.07 -24.87 -19.05
C ILE A 79 -10.95 -24.38 -17.90
N LEU A 80 -12.09 -25.05 -17.66
CA LEU A 80 -13.05 -24.67 -16.64
C LEU A 80 -12.55 -24.99 -15.22
N GLU A 81 -11.84 -26.11 -15.03
CA GLU A 81 -11.18 -26.41 -13.75
C GLU A 81 -10.07 -25.43 -13.44
N THR A 82 -9.29 -25.04 -14.45
CA THR A 82 -8.24 -24.02 -14.29
C THR A 82 -8.85 -22.65 -13.97
N ASN A 83 -10.00 -22.33 -14.57
CA ASN A 83 -10.77 -21.14 -14.24
C ASN A 83 -11.28 -21.16 -12.79
N ILE A 84 -11.76 -22.30 -12.28
CA ILE A 84 -12.14 -22.40 -10.85
C ILE A 84 -10.92 -22.29 -9.94
N ALA A 85 -9.82 -22.95 -10.28
CA ALA A 85 -8.57 -22.85 -9.52
C ALA A 85 -8.06 -21.41 -9.43
N GLN A 86 -8.10 -20.66 -10.54
CA GLN A 86 -7.69 -19.25 -10.53
C GLN A 86 -8.65 -18.42 -9.67
N THR A 87 -9.97 -18.61 -9.79
CA THR A 87 -10.98 -17.88 -9.00
C THR A 87 -10.76 -18.09 -7.50
N VAL A 88 -10.50 -19.33 -7.09
CA VAL A 88 -10.19 -19.66 -5.69
C VAL A 88 -8.89 -19.00 -5.24
N ALA A 89 -7.85 -19.05 -6.07
CA ALA A 89 -6.58 -18.41 -5.73
C ALA A 89 -6.71 -16.90 -5.62
N SER A 90 -7.47 -16.25 -6.52
CA SER A 90 -7.75 -14.82 -6.53
C SER A 90 -8.49 -14.42 -5.26
N ALA A 91 -9.63 -15.05 -4.96
CA ALA A 91 -10.43 -14.74 -3.77
C ALA A 91 -9.65 -14.85 -2.45
N VAL A 92 -8.75 -15.84 -2.36
CA VAL A 92 -7.89 -15.99 -1.18
C VAL A 92 -6.83 -14.88 -1.12
N ASN A 93 -6.20 -14.49 -2.23
CA ASN A 93 -5.11 -13.51 -2.18
C ASN A 93 -5.59 -12.04 -2.21
N THR A 94 -6.63 -11.72 -2.98
CA THR A 94 -7.08 -10.34 -3.27
C THR A 94 -7.58 -9.61 -2.01
N SER A 95 -8.04 -10.34 -0.99
CA SER A 95 -8.42 -9.76 0.31
C SER A 95 -7.30 -8.95 1.00
N ASN A 96 -6.02 -9.20 0.68
CA ASN A 96 -4.90 -8.51 1.32
C ASN A 96 -4.87 -7.00 1.03
N SER A 97 -5.28 -6.56 -0.17
CA SER A 97 -5.24 -5.15 -0.57
C SER A 97 -6.08 -4.28 0.37
N GLY A 98 -7.18 -4.81 0.90
CA GLY A 98 -8.01 -4.09 1.86
C GLY A 98 -7.37 -3.97 3.25
N VAL A 99 -6.75 -5.05 3.73
CA VAL A 99 -6.14 -5.14 5.06
C VAL A 99 -4.88 -4.29 5.14
N ILE A 100 -3.96 -4.40 4.16
CA ILE A 100 -2.67 -3.71 4.21
C ILE A 100 -2.76 -2.19 4.11
N PHE A 101 -3.88 -1.65 3.61
CA PHE A 101 -4.08 -0.20 3.54
C PHE A 101 -4.62 0.39 4.85
N THR A 102 -5.23 -0.43 5.70
CA THR A 102 -6.06 0.03 6.82
C THR A 102 -5.48 -0.41 8.17
N VAL A 103 -5.27 -1.71 8.36
CA VAL A 103 -4.85 -2.27 9.65
C VAL A 103 -3.47 -1.77 10.08
N PRO A 104 -2.46 -1.62 9.19
CA PRO A 104 -1.16 -1.10 9.59
C PRO A 104 -1.18 0.29 10.25
N VAL A 105 -2.23 1.09 9.99
CA VAL A 105 -2.42 2.39 10.63
C VAL A 105 -2.49 2.28 12.14
N LEU A 106 -3.08 1.20 12.67
CA LEU A 106 -3.15 0.97 14.11
C LEU A 106 -1.75 0.92 14.72
N PHE A 107 -0.81 0.23 14.10
CA PHE A 107 0.58 0.21 14.55
C PHE A 107 1.26 1.58 14.41
N LEU A 108 0.98 2.32 13.33
CA LEU A 108 1.54 3.67 13.11
C LEU A 108 1.08 4.70 14.14
N ILE A 109 -0.10 4.53 14.73
CA ILE A 109 -0.63 5.39 15.81
C ILE A 109 -0.33 4.82 17.22
N GLY A 110 0.53 3.81 17.33
CA GLY A 110 0.97 3.24 18.61
C GLY A 110 0.01 2.21 19.23
N TYR A 111 -0.98 1.71 18.49
CA TYR A 111 -1.88 0.67 18.97
C TYR A 111 -1.22 -0.71 18.89
N ASN A 112 -1.21 -1.43 20.01
CA ASN A 112 -0.65 -2.77 20.08
C ASN A 112 -1.71 -3.85 19.79
N LEU A 113 -1.49 -4.61 18.72
CA LEU A 113 -2.29 -5.77 18.35
C LEU A 113 -1.55 -7.06 18.68
N ASP A 114 -2.17 -7.92 19.48
CA ASP A 114 -1.70 -9.27 19.79
C ASP A 114 -2.76 -10.30 19.39
N TRP A 115 -2.34 -11.47 18.91
CA TRP A 115 -3.22 -12.55 18.49
C TRP A 115 -4.03 -13.15 19.65
N LYS A 116 -3.60 -12.88 20.89
CA LYS A 116 -4.30 -13.27 22.12
C LYS A 116 -5.42 -12.32 22.52
N THR A 117 -5.42 -11.08 22.03
CA THR A 117 -6.45 -10.11 22.39
C THR A 117 -7.69 -10.29 21.53
N LEU A 118 -8.85 -9.93 22.08
CA LEU A 118 -10.12 -9.98 21.35
C LEU A 118 -10.13 -9.04 20.14
N ASP A 119 -9.37 -7.95 20.19
CA ASP A 119 -9.30 -6.94 19.12
C ASP A 119 -8.80 -7.52 17.81
N PHE A 120 -7.75 -8.36 17.87
CA PHE A 120 -7.22 -9.02 16.68
C PHE A 120 -8.29 -9.88 15.99
N TRP A 121 -9.02 -10.68 16.77
CA TRP A 121 -10.05 -11.55 16.25
C TRP A 121 -11.27 -10.77 15.74
N LEU A 122 -11.64 -9.68 16.40
CA LEU A 122 -12.76 -8.85 15.95
C LEU A 122 -12.46 -8.10 14.66
N ILE A 123 -11.24 -7.54 14.51
CA ILE A 123 -10.81 -6.94 13.25
C ILE A 123 -10.77 -8.00 12.15
N THR A 124 -10.22 -9.18 12.45
CA THR A 124 -10.16 -10.29 11.49
C THR A 124 -11.56 -10.74 11.06
N LEU A 125 -12.49 -10.90 12.00
CA LEU A 125 -13.89 -11.26 11.72
C LEU A 125 -14.62 -10.17 10.95
N ALA A 126 -14.32 -8.89 11.20
CA ALA A 126 -14.88 -7.79 10.43
C ALA A 126 -14.36 -7.80 8.98
N CYS A 127 -13.06 -8.06 8.77
CA CYS A 127 -12.50 -8.26 7.44
C CYS A 127 -13.11 -9.49 6.74
N VAL A 128 -13.36 -10.58 7.45
CA VAL A 128 -14.09 -11.76 6.92
C VAL A 128 -15.54 -11.39 6.54
N ALA A 129 -16.24 -10.65 7.40
CA ALA A 129 -17.60 -10.18 7.12
C ALA A 129 -17.63 -9.29 5.87
N GLY A 130 -16.66 -8.36 5.79
CA GLY A 130 -16.43 -7.52 4.62
C GLY A 130 -16.21 -8.35 3.36
N ALA A 131 -15.32 -9.33 3.43
CA ALA A 131 -15.03 -10.24 2.32
C ALA A 131 -16.30 -10.93 1.80
N MET A 132 -17.08 -11.52 2.70
CA MET A 132 -18.34 -12.17 2.33
C MET A 132 -19.35 -11.18 1.74
N LEU A 133 -19.49 -9.98 2.32
CA LEU A 133 -20.40 -8.94 1.83
C LEU A 133 -20.05 -8.46 0.43
N GLY A 134 -18.77 -8.16 0.19
CA GLY A 134 -18.29 -7.67 -1.09
C GLY A 134 -18.60 -8.64 -2.22
N THR A 135 -18.19 -9.89 -2.03
CA THR A 135 -18.43 -11.02 -2.92
C THR A 135 -19.92 -11.27 -3.13
N ALA A 136 -20.74 -11.17 -2.10
CA ALA A 136 -22.19 -11.36 -2.16
C ALA A 136 -22.91 -10.24 -2.92
N PHE A 137 -22.68 -8.98 -2.53
CA PHE A 137 -23.45 -7.83 -2.99
C PHE A 137 -23.30 -7.51 -4.48
N ILE A 138 -22.17 -7.89 -5.06
CA ILE A 138 -21.89 -7.60 -6.46
C ILE A 138 -22.53 -8.59 -7.42
N ILE A 139 -22.92 -9.79 -6.94
CA ILE A 139 -23.50 -10.87 -7.76
C ILE A 139 -24.70 -10.39 -8.61
N PRO A 140 -25.73 -9.70 -8.05
CA PRO A 140 -26.86 -9.24 -8.85
C PRO A 140 -26.49 -8.25 -9.95
N LEU A 141 -25.37 -7.52 -9.80
CA LEU A 141 -24.90 -6.53 -10.74
C LEU A 141 -24.12 -7.16 -11.90
N ARG A 142 -23.76 -8.45 -11.82
CA ARG A 142 -23.10 -9.19 -12.90
C ARG A 142 -23.80 -9.00 -14.24
N LYS A 143 -25.10 -9.26 -14.30
CA LYS A 143 -25.87 -9.18 -15.56
C LYS A 143 -25.86 -7.77 -16.15
N GLN A 144 -25.97 -6.75 -15.29
CA GLN A 144 -25.89 -5.35 -15.71
C GLN A 144 -24.52 -5.03 -16.30
N MET A 145 -23.44 -5.37 -15.61
CA MET A 145 -22.09 -4.93 -15.99
C MET A 145 -21.47 -5.78 -17.12
N ILE A 146 -21.73 -7.08 -17.13
CA ILE A 146 -21.13 -8.04 -18.08
C ILE A 146 -22.00 -8.23 -19.32
N ASP A 147 -23.31 -8.39 -19.17
CA ASP A 147 -24.19 -8.75 -20.29
C ASP A 147 -24.79 -7.50 -20.97
N ILE A 148 -25.21 -6.51 -20.17
CA ILE A 148 -25.87 -5.28 -20.66
C ILE A 148 -24.82 -4.22 -21.03
N GLU A 149 -24.05 -3.73 -20.07
CA GLU A 149 -23.03 -2.70 -20.29
C GLU A 149 -21.80 -3.24 -21.03
N ARG A 150 -21.59 -4.55 -20.99
CA ARG A 150 -20.49 -5.25 -21.67
C ARG A 150 -19.13 -4.63 -21.37
N LEU A 151 -18.92 -4.27 -20.11
CA LEU A 151 -17.63 -3.77 -19.62
C LEU A 151 -16.52 -4.77 -19.97
N ARG A 152 -15.34 -4.25 -20.29
CA ARG A 152 -14.25 -5.07 -20.84
C ARG A 152 -13.57 -5.90 -19.76
N PHE A 153 -13.28 -5.32 -18.60
CA PHE A 153 -12.38 -5.87 -17.57
C PHE A 153 -11.07 -6.35 -18.19
N PRO A 154 -10.12 -5.43 -18.44
CA PRO A 154 -8.89 -5.75 -19.16
C PRO A 154 -8.10 -6.94 -18.60
N SER A 155 -7.88 -7.00 -17.27
CA SER A 155 -7.24 -8.13 -16.61
C SER A 155 -8.01 -9.42 -16.80
N ALA A 156 -9.33 -9.41 -16.55
CA ALA A 156 -10.18 -10.60 -16.72
C ALA A 156 -10.16 -11.13 -18.17
N THR A 157 -10.11 -10.22 -19.14
CA THR A 157 -9.95 -10.54 -20.56
C THR A 157 -8.57 -11.12 -20.85
N GLY A 158 -7.52 -10.60 -20.20
CA GLY A 158 -6.18 -11.16 -20.23
C GLY A 158 -6.15 -12.60 -19.71
N VAL A 159 -6.71 -12.84 -18.51
CA VAL A 159 -6.83 -14.17 -17.90
C VAL A 159 -7.60 -15.13 -18.81
N ALA A 160 -8.74 -14.71 -19.37
CA ALA A 160 -9.52 -15.53 -20.30
C ALA A 160 -8.73 -15.86 -21.57
N THR A 161 -7.88 -14.94 -22.03
CA THR A 161 -7.01 -15.16 -23.20
C THR A 161 -5.94 -16.20 -22.90
N ILE A 162 -5.34 -16.18 -21.70
CA ILE A 162 -4.41 -17.23 -21.24
C ILE A 162 -5.08 -18.58 -21.22
N LEU A 163 -6.26 -18.68 -20.60
CA LEU A 163 -7.03 -19.91 -20.46
C LEU A 163 -7.46 -20.51 -21.81
N LYS A 164 -7.75 -19.68 -22.80
CA LYS A 164 -8.12 -20.10 -24.16
C LYS A 164 -6.91 -20.38 -25.06
N SER A 165 -5.77 -19.77 -24.81
CA SER A 165 -4.58 -19.82 -25.68
C SER A 165 -4.19 -21.24 -26.14
N PRO A 166 -4.22 -22.28 -25.29
CA PRO A 166 -3.75 -23.61 -25.66
C PRO A 166 -4.70 -24.33 -26.61
N GLY A 167 -5.99 -23.97 -26.61
CA GLY A 167 -6.99 -24.47 -27.56
C GLY A 167 -7.14 -23.60 -28.81
N ALA A 168 -6.61 -22.38 -28.80
CA ALA A 168 -6.78 -21.40 -29.88
C ALA A 168 -5.70 -21.48 -30.98
N GLY A 169 -4.78 -22.45 -30.88
CA GLY A 169 -3.72 -22.74 -31.84
C GLY A 169 -2.33 -22.23 -31.43
N VAL A 170 -1.30 -22.87 -31.98
CA VAL A 170 0.12 -22.61 -31.65
C VAL A 170 0.51 -21.14 -31.87
N LYS A 171 0.02 -20.51 -32.94
CA LYS A 171 0.32 -19.10 -33.25
C LYS A 171 -0.08 -18.16 -32.11
N LYS A 172 -1.29 -18.30 -31.56
CA LYS A 172 -1.77 -17.43 -30.46
C LYS A 172 -0.99 -17.67 -29.17
N THR A 173 -0.59 -18.91 -28.91
CA THR A 173 0.25 -19.26 -27.76
C THR A 173 1.63 -18.60 -27.88
N ILE A 174 2.27 -18.64 -29.06
CA ILE A 174 3.55 -17.97 -29.31
C ILE A 174 3.44 -16.46 -29.07
N VAL A 175 2.36 -15.83 -29.55
CA VAL A 175 2.14 -14.38 -29.35
C VAL A 175 1.98 -14.03 -27.87
N LEU A 176 1.23 -14.84 -27.12
CA LEU A 176 1.09 -14.67 -25.68
C LEU A 176 2.45 -14.79 -24.97
N LEU A 177 3.23 -15.84 -25.27
CA LEU A 177 4.56 -16.05 -24.67
C LEU A 177 5.54 -14.93 -25.05
N ALA A 178 5.49 -14.44 -26.29
CA ALA A 178 6.27 -13.27 -26.71
C ALA A 178 5.86 -12.01 -25.92
N GLY A 179 4.56 -11.81 -25.68
CA GLY A 179 4.07 -10.75 -24.82
C GLY A 179 4.55 -10.89 -23.37
N ILE A 180 4.55 -12.10 -22.80
CA ILE A 180 5.07 -12.38 -21.44
C ILE A 180 6.56 -12.02 -21.35
N ALA A 181 7.36 -12.49 -22.31
CA ALA A 181 8.78 -12.20 -22.34
C ALA A 181 9.06 -10.70 -22.53
N ALA A 182 8.31 -10.02 -23.40
CA ALA A 182 8.41 -8.59 -23.60
C ALA A 182 8.01 -7.80 -22.34
N GLY A 183 6.92 -8.20 -21.68
CA GLY A 183 6.46 -7.57 -20.44
C GLY A 183 7.49 -7.71 -19.32
N ALA A 184 8.03 -8.91 -19.13
CA ALA A 184 9.11 -9.14 -18.17
C ALA A 184 10.36 -8.31 -18.51
N LEU A 185 10.80 -8.30 -19.77
CA LEU A 185 11.99 -7.58 -20.20
C LEU A 185 11.85 -6.06 -20.06
N ILE A 186 10.68 -5.50 -20.38
CA ILE A 186 10.40 -4.06 -20.24
C ILE A 186 10.31 -3.68 -18.76
N TYR A 187 9.72 -4.53 -17.90
CA TYR A 187 9.62 -4.26 -16.47
C TYR A 187 10.94 -4.47 -15.71
N LEU A 188 11.86 -5.28 -16.25
CA LEU A 188 13.11 -5.65 -15.58
C LEU A 188 13.91 -4.45 -15.03
N PRO A 189 14.14 -3.35 -15.78
CA PRO A 189 14.84 -2.17 -15.26
C PRO A 189 14.15 -1.53 -14.04
N ALA A 190 12.82 -1.56 -13.99
CA ALA A 190 12.04 -1.03 -12.87
C ALA A 190 11.98 -1.98 -11.67
N GLY A 191 12.08 -3.28 -11.92
CA GLY A 191 12.10 -4.32 -10.88
C GLY A 191 13.48 -4.54 -10.24
N LEU A 192 14.57 -4.37 -11.01
CA LEU A 192 15.95 -4.61 -10.55
C LEU A 192 16.36 -3.82 -9.29
N PRO A 193 16.01 -2.53 -9.14
CA PRO A 193 16.33 -1.77 -7.93
C PRO A 193 15.78 -2.39 -6.64
N ALA A 194 14.68 -3.15 -6.71
CA ALA A 194 14.15 -3.86 -5.55
C ALA A 194 15.04 -5.03 -5.11
N ILE A 195 15.68 -5.71 -6.09
CA ILE A 195 16.71 -6.73 -5.84
C ILE A 195 17.97 -6.06 -5.30
N GLU A 196 18.39 -4.93 -5.89
CA GLU A 196 19.60 -4.19 -5.47
C GLU A 196 19.50 -3.63 -4.04
N ARG A 197 18.30 -3.37 -3.54
CA ARG A 197 18.08 -3.00 -2.12
C ARG A 197 18.05 -4.21 -1.18
N ALA A 198 17.79 -5.40 -1.70
CA ALA A 198 17.65 -6.64 -0.92
C ALA A 198 18.92 -7.48 -0.87
N VAL A 199 19.77 -7.35 -1.89
CA VAL A 199 21.15 -7.82 -1.92
C VAL A 199 21.99 -6.57 -1.73
N PRO A 200 22.77 -6.41 -0.64
CA PRO A 200 23.54 -5.19 -0.43
C PRO A 200 24.56 -5.00 -1.57
N ILE A 201 24.20 -4.20 -2.60
CA ILE A 201 25.06 -3.97 -3.78
C ILE A 201 26.10 -2.86 -3.65
N GLU A 202 26.16 -2.25 -2.47
CA GLU A 202 27.10 -1.16 -2.20
C GLU A 202 28.55 -1.63 -2.12
N SER A 203 28.84 -2.93 -1.91
CA SER A 203 30.20 -3.36 -1.60
C SER A 203 31.19 -3.38 -2.78
N ILE A 204 30.76 -3.17 -4.02
CA ILE A 204 31.64 -3.39 -5.19
C ILE A 204 31.49 -2.37 -6.35
N GLU A 205 30.44 -1.56 -6.45
CA GLU A 205 30.27 -0.66 -7.61
C GLU A 205 31.11 0.63 -7.51
N HIS A 206 31.54 1.00 -6.31
CA HIS A 206 32.24 2.26 -6.05
C HIS A 206 33.76 2.26 -6.34
N THR A 207 34.39 1.10 -6.54
CA THR A 207 35.86 1.01 -6.69
C THR A 207 36.36 1.16 -8.15
N ALA A 208 35.54 0.86 -9.15
CA ALA A 208 35.99 0.78 -10.55
C ALA A 208 35.94 2.13 -11.30
N GLN A 209 35.05 3.04 -10.90
CA GLN A 209 34.76 4.26 -11.66
C GLN A 209 35.49 5.52 -11.17
N ARG A 210 36.08 5.53 -9.98
CA ARG A 210 36.83 6.71 -9.50
C ARG A 210 38.28 6.73 -9.96
N SER A 211 38.92 5.56 -10.07
CA SER A 211 40.36 5.41 -10.32
C SER A 211 40.80 5.74 -11.75
N MET A 212 39.99 5.40 -12.76
CA MET A 212 40.43 5.46 -14.17
C MET A 212 40.41 6.89 -14.75
N ALA A 213 39.51 7.76 -14.27
CA ALA A 213 39.37 9.11 -14.82
C ALA A 213 40.40 10.09 -14.21
N GLU A 214 40.76 9.92 -12.94
CA GLU A 214 41.79 10.74 -12.29
C GLU A 214 43.22 10.33 -12.70
N LEU A 215 43.47 9.06 -13.05
CA LEU A 215 44.77 8.60 -13.56
C LEU A 215 45.06 9.08 -15.00
N ILE A 216 44.03 9.19 -15.86
CA ILE A 216 44.19 9.65 -17.25
C ILE A 216 44.41 11.17 -17.31
N ALA A 217 43.72 11.94 -16.47
CA ALA A 217 43.87 13.40 -16.41
C ALA A 217 45.23 13.86 -15.85
N VAL A 218 45.85 13.04 -14.99
CA VAL A 218 47.18 13.31 -14.42
C VAL A 218 48.31 12.87 -15.36
N ASP A 219 48.16 11.78 -16.13
CA ASP A 219 49.12 11.36 -17.17
C ASP A 219 49.20 12.39 -18.32
N ASP A 220 48.07 12.99 -18.70
CA ASP A 220 48.01 14.02 -19.73
C ASP A 220 48.60 15.36 -19.27
N ALA A 221 48.43 15.74 -17.99
CA ALA A 221 49.02 16.96 -17.42
C ALA A 221 50.54 16.87 -17.19
N LEU A 222 51.07 15.66 -16.92
CA LEU A 222 52.50 15.41 -16.75
C LEU A 222 53.27 15.38 -18.09
N ARG A 223 52.59 15.04 -19.20
CA ARG A 223 53.16 15.14 -20.57
C ARG A 223 53.40 16.57 -21.03
N GLU A 224 52.72 17.56 -20.42
CA GLU A 224 52.85 18.99 -20.76
C GLU A 224 53.77 19.79 -19.81
N GLY A 225 54.56 19.12 -18.95
CA GLY A 225 55.78 19.69 -18.35
C GLY A 225 55.62 20.50 -17.06
N GLY A 226 54.84 20.02 -16.08
CA GLY A 226 54.65 20.67 -14.77
C GLY A 226 55.23 19.92 -13.55
N ASP A 227 56.02 20.68 -12.76
CA ASP A 227 56.57 20.54 -11.38
C ASP A 227 56.44 19.22 -10.56
N GLU A 228 57.58 18.58 -10.26
CA GLU A 228 57.71 17.31 -9.50
C GLU A 228 57.35 17.43 -8.01
N GLN A 229 57.38 18.62 -7.39
CA GLN A 229 57.13 18.75 -5.94
C GLN A 229 55.64 18.80 -5.56
N ALA A 230 54.74 19.10 -6.51
CA ALA A 230 53.30 19.00 -6.30
C ALA A 230 52.80 17.54 -6.24
N ALA A 231 53.58 16.58 -6.76
CA ALA A 231 53.21 15.17 -6.86
C ALA A 231 53.18 14.44 -5.51
N ASP A 232 53.88 14.94 -4.47
CA ASP A 232 53.89 14.29 -3.15
C ASP A 232 52.76 14.78 -2.22
N VAL A 233 52.21 15.98 -2.46
CA VAL A 233 51.06 16.54 -1.71
C VAL A 233 49.72 15.89 -2.13
N LEU A 234 49.70 15.19 -3.27
CA LEU A 234 48.53 14.55 -3.86
C LEU A 234 48.42 13.04 -3.59
N LYS A 235 49.20 12.48 -2.65
CA LYS A 235 49.05 11.08 -2.22
C LYS A 235 48.03 10.98 -1.09
N MET A 236 46.85 10.43 -1.40
CA MET A 236 45.87 10.01 -0.38
C MET A 236 46.51 9.02 0.60
N ASP A 237 46.30 9.19 1.92
CA ASP A 237 46.75 8.23 2.92
C ASP A 237 45.96 6.91 2.82
N ALA A 238 46.33 5.87 3.59
CA ALA A 238 45.66 4.57 3.51
C ALA A 238 44.18 4.57 3.97
N LEU A 239 43.83 5.40 4.97
CA LEU A 239 42.46 5.64 5.42
C LEU A 239 41.67 6.45 4.39
N ASP A 240 42.25 7.52 3.84
CA ASP A 240 41.63 8.28 2.75
C ASP A 240 41.40 7.40 1.53
N ARG A 241 42.31 6.46 1.24
CA ARG A 241 42.11 5.45 0.20
C ARG A 241 40.96 4.50 0.53
N LEU A 242 40.80 4.07 1.78
CA LEU A 242 39.68 3.22 2.18
C LEU A 242 38.34 3.98 2.15
N VAL A 243 38.36 5.27 2.45
CA VAL A 243 37.22 6.19 2.29
C VAL A 243 36.86 6.40 0.83
N PHE A 244 37.86 6.65 0.00
CA PHE A 244 37.70 6.87 -1.42
C PHE A 244 37.27 5.62 -2.18
N GLN A 245 37.69 4.44 -1.69
CA GLN A 245 37.25 3.12 -2.15
C GLN A 245 35.93 2.68 -1.51
N GLU A 246 35.36 3.49 -0.61
CA GLU A 246 34.08 3.27 0.07
C GLU A 246 34.04 1.97 0.89
N ARG A 247 35.20 1.56 1.40
CA ARG A 247 35.35 0.46 2.37
C ARG A 247 35.24 0.93 3.82
N LEU A 248 35.21 2.26 4.02
CA LEU A 248 35.12 2.96 5.29
C LEU A 248 34.43 4.30 5.01
N SER A 249 33.49 4.77 5.81
CA SER A 249 32.91 6.11 5.62
C SER A 249 33.88 7.22 6.03
N GLU A 250 33.70 8.45 5.52
CA GLU A 250 34.48 9.62 5.99
C GLU A 250 34.38 9.78 7.51
N HIS A 251 33.19 9.54 8.04
CA HIS A 251 32.93 9.55 9.46
C HIS A 251 33.73 8.47 10.21
N GLU A 252 33.71 7.21 9.76
CA GLU A 252 34.49 6.12 10.37
C GLU A 252 36.00 6.32 10.24
N ALA A 253 36.47 6.92 9.14
CA ALA A 253 37.88 7.26 8.98
C ALA A 253 38.30 8.40 9.91
N GLN A 254 37.44 9.39 10.10
CA GLN A 254 37.66 10.46 11.07
C GLN A 254 37.66 9.89 12.49
N VAL A 255 36.71 9.03 12.84
CA VAL A 255 36.67 8.32 14.13
C VAL A 255 37.93 7.47 14.33
N THR A 256 38.41 6.79 13.28
CA THR A 256 39.65 6.01 13.32
C THR A 256 40.88 6.90 13.50
N ARG A 257 40.89 8.09 12.89
CA ARG A 257 41.96 9.09 13.07
C ARG A 257 41.97 9.69 14.46
N ASP A 258 40.80 10.02 14.99
CA ASP A 258 40.62 10.55 16.33
C ASP A 258 41.05 9.50 17.36
N ALA A 259 40.58 8.26 17.22
CA ALA A 259 40.98 7.11 18.03
C ALA A 259 42.50 6.91 18.00
N ALA A 260 43.10 6.79 16.80
CA ALA A 260 44.54 6.65 16.65
C ALA A 260 45.31 7.86 17.19
N GLY A 261 44.72 9.05 17.10
CA GLY A 261 45.19 10.28 17.73
C GLY A 261 45.27 10.13 19.25
N TRP A 262 44.16 9.73 19.89
CA TRP A 262 44.07 9.53 21.34
C TRP A 262 45.00 8.42 21.85
N VAL A 263 45.15 7.33 21.08
CA VAL A 263 46.09 6.27 21.40
C VAL A 263 47.53 6.77 21.34
N ARG A 264 47.88 7.59 20.34
CA ARG A 264 49.22 8.18 20.22
C ARG A 264 49.51 9.23 21.29
N SER A 265 48.53 10.07 21.63
CA SER A 265 48.67 11.09 22.68
C SER A 265 48.51 10.54 24.10
N GLN A 266 48.09 9.28 24.24
CA GLN A 266 47.70 8.65 25.51
C GLN A 266 46.68 9.48 26.31
N ALA A 267 45.82 10.22 25.61
CA ALA A 267 44.83 11.10 26.20
C ALA A 267 43.72 11.41 25.18
N ALA A 268 42.46 11.32 25.62
CA ALA A 268 41.29 11.80 24.89
C ALA A 268 40.87 13.21 25.37
N PRO A 269 40.12 13.98 24.57
CA PRO A 269 39.60 15.28 24.98
C PRO A 269 38.73 15.19 26.25
N PRO A 270 38.76 16.22 27.11
CA PRO A 270 38.03 16.21 28.39
C PRO A 270 36.50 16.09 28.19
N GLU A 271 35.98 16.61 27.09
CA GLU A 271 34.58 16.50 26.69
C GLU A 271 34.15 15.05 26.40
N ILE A 272 35.01 14.30 25.70
CA ILE A 272 34.80 12.87 25.38
C ILE A 272 34.87 12.01 26.65
N LEU A 273 35.79 12.33 27.56
CA LEU A 273 35.90 11.68 28.87
C LEU A 273 34.68 11.94 29.76
N ALA A 274 34.14 13.16 29.72
CA ALA A 274 32.93 13.52 30.45
C ALA A 274 31.71 12.77 29.92
N ARG A 275 31.54 12.67 28.59
CA ARG A 275 30.45 11.89 27.96
C ARG A 275 30.54 10.40 28.31
N GLY A 276 31.74 9.82 28.22
CA GLY A 276 31.94 8.42 28.60
C GLY A 276 31.67 8.15 30.09
N LYS A 277 31.96 9.11 30.97
CA LYS A 277 31.61 9.05 32.39
C LYS A 277 30.09 9.04 32.60
N LEU A 278 29.36 9.95 31.96
CA LEU A 278 27.90 10.00 32.03
C LEU A 278 27.26 8.68 31.55
N LEU A 279 27.77 8.11 30.46
CA LEU A 279 27.34 6.80 29.95
C LEU A 279 27.61 5.67 30.96
N SER A 280 28.76 5.70 31.63
CA SER A 280 29.13 4.73 32.66
C SER A 280 28.21 4.82 33.88
N ASP A 281 27.98 6.04 34.39
CA ASP A 281 27.10 6.32 35.52
C ASP A 281 25.65 5.89 35.20
N MET A 282 25.17 6.18 33.99
CA MET A 282 23.85 5.74 33.51
C MET A 282 23.75 4.21 33.44
N ARG A 283 24.80 3.52 32.93
CA ARG A 283 24.81 2.06 32.83
C ARG A 283 24.77 1.39 34.21
N GLU A 284 25.49 1.95 35.18
CA GLU A 284 25.49 1.47 36.56
C GLU A 284 24.12 1.68 37.22
N LYS A 285 23.49 2.85 37.02
CA LYS A 285 22.12 3.11 37.52
C LYS A 285 21.07 2.19 36.89
N LYS A 286 21.16 1.94 35.57
CA LYS A 286 20.29 0.97 34.88
C LYS A 286 20.48 -0.46 35.40
N LYS A 287 21.71 -0.83 35.78
CA LYS A 287 22.00 -2.12 36.42
C LYS A 287 21.42 -2.20 37.83
N GLN A 288 21.60 -1.17 38.66
CA GLN A 288 21.00 -1.08 40.01
C GLN A 288 19.47 -1.14 39.95
N LEU A 289 18.86 -0.44 38.98
CA LEU A 289 17.42 -0.52 38.73
C LEU A 289 16.99 -1.96 38.41
N LYS A 290 17.72 -2.64 37.51
CA LYS A 290 17.43 -4.02 37.14
C LYS A 290 17.53 -4.96 38.34
N GLU A 291 18.60 -4.87 39.13
CA GLU A 291 18.77 -5.68 40.34
C GLU A 291 17.66 -5.45 41.38
N LYS A 292 17.22 -4.20 41.57
CA LYS A 292 16.11 -3.86 42.47
C LYS A 292 14.75 -4.33 41.94
N VAL A 293 14.52 -4.22 40.65
CA VAL A 293 13.31 -4.76 40.00
C VAL A 293 13.28 -6.29 40.08
N ASP A 294 14.40 -6.96 39.86
CA ASP A 294 14.50 -8.42 39.99
C ASP A 294 14.27 -8.88 41.45
N SER A 295 14.65 -8.05 42.43
CA SER A 295 14.38 -8.31 43.86
C SER A 295 12.89 -8.26 44.22
N LEU A 296 12.05 -7.57 43.44
CA LEU A 296 10.58 -7.61 43.61
C LEU A 296 9.98 -8.97 43.22
N ALA A 297 10.70 -9.81 42.47
CA ALA A 297 10.24 -11.13 42.07
C ALA A 297 10.44 -12.21 43.15
N VAL A 298 11.15 -11.90 44.25
CA VAL A 298 11.42 -12.82 45.36
C VAL A 298 10.60 -12.41 46.58
N CYS A 299 9.86 -13.35 47.18
CA CYS A 299 9.03 -13.09 48.37
C CYS A 299 9.71 -13.57 49.67
N PRO A 300 9.61 -12.81 50.78
CA PRO A 300 8.93 -11.52 50.95
C PRO A 300 9.78 -10.31 50.53
N VAL A 301 9.12 -9.29 49.96
CA VAL A 301 9.76 -8.04 49.49
C VAL A 301 9.88 -7.02 50.63
N GLU A 302 11.04 -6.36 50.74
CA GLU A 302 11.32 -5.37 51.79
C GLU A 302 10.54 -4.05 51.56
N PRO A 303 9.94 -3.41 52.60
CA PRO A 303 8.97 -2.32 52.42
C PRO A 303 9.48 -1.03 51.74
N GLY A 304 10.79 -0.84 51.59
CA GLY A 304 11.40 0.37 51.02
C GLY A 304 11.85 0.26 49.55
N VAL A 305 11.72 -0.92 48.92
CA VAL A 305 12.31 -1.17 47.58
C VAL A 305 11.63 -0.34 46.48
N ARG A 306 10.33 -0.05 46.58
CA ARG A 306 9.61 0.75 45.57
C ARG A 306 10.04 2.22 45.56
N GLU A 307 10.29 2.81 46.73
CA GLU A 307 10.81 4.18 46.84
C GLU A 307 12.23 4.28 46.27
N GLN A 308 13.07 3.26 46.51
CA GLN A 308 14.41 3.17 45.92
C GLN A 308 14.35 3.07 44.39
N ILE A 309 13.42 2.30 43.82
CA ILE A 309 13.24 2.20 42.36
C ILE A 309 12.84 3.54 41.75
N ALA A 310 11.92 4.27 42.39
CA ALA A 310 11.49 5.58 41.90
C ALA A 310 12.64 6.61 41.92
N ALA A 311 13.45 6.62 42.99
CA ALA A 311 14.63 7.47 43.09
C ALA A 311 15.65 7.16 41.98
N ILE A 312 15.95 5.88 41.73
CA ILE A 312 16.90 5.48 40.67
C ILE A 312 16.39 5.87 39.28
N LYS A 313 15.08 5.75 39.00
CA LYS A 313 14.51 6.17 37.72
C LYS A 313 14.66 7.69 37.49
N SER A 314 14.39 8.50 38.52
CA SER A 314 14.56 9.95 38.44
C SER A 314 16.02 10.35 38.19
N GLU A 315 16.98 9.66 38.80
CA GLU A 315 18.40 9.87 38.54
C GLU A 315 18.79 9.49 37.10
N ILE A 316 18.22 8.42 36.53
CA ILE A 316 18.44 8.03 35.13
C ILE A 316 17.90 9.11 34.17
N GLU A 317 16.70 9.64 34.42
CA GLU A 317 16.11 10.70 33.59
C GLU A 317 16.97 11.97 33.60
N SER A 318 17.53 12.34 34.76
CA SER A 318 18.48 13.46 34.86
C SER A 318 19.75 13.21 34.04
N LEU A 319 20.33 12.01 34.13
CA LEU A 319 21.53 11.63 33.38
C LEU A 319 21.28 11.56 31.86
N GLU A 320 20.10 11.12 31.43
CA GLU A 320 19.72 11.12 30.00
C GLU A 320 19.60 12.54 29.44
N SER A 321 19.07 13.48 30.23
CA SER A 321 19.02 14.89 29.86
C SER A 321 20.43 15.50 29.74
N GLU A 322 21.31 15.24 30.71
CA GLU A 322 22.70 15.71 30.67
C GLU A 322 23.49 15.09 29.50
N LEU A 323 23.25 13.82 29.18
CA LEU A 323 23.90 13.11 28.08
C LEU A 323 23.45 13.63 26.69
N ALA A 324 22.19 14.07 26.57
CA ALA A 324 21.67 14.65 25.34
C ALA A 324 22.33 16.00 25.00
N GLU A 325 22.70 16.78 26.02
CA GLU A 325 23.38 18.07 25.87
C GLU A 325 24.92 17.94 25.79
N ALA A 326 25.48 16.77 26.15
CA ALA A 326 26.93 16.56 26.18
C ALA A 326 27.56 16.36 24.78
N PRO A 327 28.67 17.07 24.44
CA PRO A 327 29.37 16.91 23.17
C PRO A 327 29.98 15.51 22.98
N GLY A 328 30.15 15.07 21.73
CA GLY A 328 30.69 13.75 21.38
C GLY A 328 29.66 12.69 20.98
N SER A 329 28.43 13.08 20.63
CA SER A 329 27.37 12.20 20.10
C SER A 329 27.73 11.52 18.77
N GLN A 330 28.76 12.01 18.09
CA GLN A 330 29.29 11.45 16.85
C GLN A 330 30.08 10.15 17.04
N TYR A 331 30.40 9.74 18.27
CA TYR A 331 31.08 8.47 18.53
C TYR A 331 30.12 7.46 19.17
N SER A 332 30.32 6.16 18.91
CA SER A 332 29.46 5.13 19.49
C SER A 332 29.57 5.10 21.02
N ASP A 333 28.45 4.80 21.69
CA ASP A 333 28.42 4.69 23.16
C ASP A 333 29.40 3.64 23.67
N GLU A 334 29.62 2.57 22.91
CA GLU A 334 30.59 1.50 23.22
C GLU A 334 32.04 2.01 23.18
N MET A 335 32.38 2.83 22.20
CA MET A 335 33.69 3.48 22.11
C MET A 335 33.87 4.48 23.25
N MET A 336 32.87 5.30 23.56
CA MET A 336 32.93 6.29 24.65
C MET A 336 33.08 5.62 26.03
N LEU A 337 32.36 4.51 26.27
CA LEU A 337 32.52 3.69 27.47
C LEU A 337 33.91 3.07 27.55
N ALA A 338 34.47 2.61 26.43
CA ALA A 338 35.84 2.08 26.39
C ALA A 338 36.88 3.17 26.68
N VAL A 339 36.73 4.37 26.11
CA VAL A 339 37.61 5.52 26.39
C VAL A 339 37.56 5.90 27.87
N HIS A 340 36.37 5.94 28.47
CA HIS A 340 36.23 6.24 29.90
C HIS A 340 36.89 5.18 30.77
N ALA A 341 36.64 3.90 30.51
CA ALA A 341 37.24 2.79 31.25
C ALA A 341 38.77 2.79 31.15
N ILE A 342 39.32 3.08 29.97
CA ILE A 342 40.78 3.19 29.77
C ILE A 342 41.36 4.31 30.63
N ALA A 343 40.71 5.47 30.67
CA ALA A 343 41.18 6.63 31.42
C ALA A 343 40.99 6.50 32.93
N SER A 344 39.92 5.86 33.41
CA SER A 344 39.62 5.73 34.85
C SER A 344 40.25 4.51 35.51
N GLU A 345 40.36 3.39 34.78
CA GLU A 345 40.91 2.12 35.29
C GLU A 345 42.41 1.94 34.98
N GLY A 346 43.02 2.90 34.26
CA GLY A 346 44.45 2.88 33.94
C GLY A 346 44.86 1.79 32.94
N ARG A 347 43.92 1.34 32.09
CA ARG A 347 44.20 0.36 31.04
C ARG A 347 45.04 0.98 29.92
N PRO A 348 45.80 0.18 29.15
CA PRO A 348 46.57 0.72 28.04
C PRO A 348 45.64 1.22 26.91
N TRP A 349 45.93 2.41 26.39
CA TRP A 349 45.15 3.02 25.29
C TRP A 349 45.09 2.18 24.02
N THR A 350 46.00 1.21 23.84
CA THR A 350 45.95 0.25 22.73
C THR A 350 44.72 -0.67 22.75
N ASP A 351 44.03 -0.79 23.89
CA ASP A 351 42.80 -1.57 24.02
C ASP A 351 41.63 -0.99 23.20
N LEU A 352 41.73 0.28 22.77
CA LEU A 352 40.76 0.93 21.88
C LEU A 352 40.77 0.33 20.44
N ILE A 353 41.78 -0.48 20.12
CA ILE A 353 42.02 -1.11 18.81
C ILE A 353 41.41 -2.53 18.74
N ASP A 354 40.62 -2.95 19.74
CA ASP A 354 39.92 -4.24 19.72
C ASP A 354 38.71 -4.20 18.77
N LYS A 355 38.51 -5.24 17.94
CA LYS A 355 37.37 -5.37 17.00
C LYS A 355 36.01 -5.26 17.70
N ASN A 356 35.91 -5.69 18.95
CA ASN A 356 34.69 -5.59 19.75
C ASN A 356 34.41 -4.17 20.27
N ALA A 357 35.35 -3.24 20.13
CA ALA A 357 35.16 -1.81 20.40
C ALA A 357 34.59 -1.04 19.18
N GLY A 358 34.27 -1.75 18.09
CA GLY A 358 33.53 -1.23 16.93
C GLY A 358 34.38 -0.71 15.76
N TRP A 359 35.69 -0.99 15.70
CA TRP A 359 36.58 -0.30 14.75
C TRP A 359 36.73 -0.93 13.32
N ALA A 360 36.18 -2.11 13.02
CA ALA A 360 36.27 -2.68 11.65
C ALA A 360 35.21 -3.77 11.33
N VAL A 361 34.51 -3.65 10.19
CA VAL A 361 33.67 -4.70 9.59
C VAL A 361 34.24 -5.16 8.22
N ASP A 362 34.03 -6.43 7.86
CA ASP A 362 34.68 -7.21 6.79
C ASP A 362 34.01 -7.05 5.38
N PRO A 363 34.72 -6.77 4.26
CA PRO A 363 34.05 -6.56 2.95
C PRO A 363 34.11 -7.77 1.98
N MET A 364 33.01 -8.06 1.25
CA MET A 364 32.93 -9.11 0.20
C MET A 364 32.75 -8.61 -1.25
N TRP A 365 33.27 -9.45 -2.18
CA TRP A 365 33.43 -9.44 -3.67
C TRP A 365 32.16 -9.39 -4.58
N GLY A 366 32.19 -8.77 -5.80
CA GLY A 366 31.17 -9.01 -6.86
C GLY A 366 30.52 -7.97 -7.88
N TYR A 367 30.72 -6.65 -7.92
CA TYR A 367 30.07 -5.65 -8.84
C TYR A 367 30.96 -5.05 -9.95
N ALA A 368 32.06 -5.70 -10.32
CA ALA A 368 32.91 -5.10 -11.35
C ALA A 368 32.38 -5.21 -12.81
N ASP A 369 31.32 -5.96 -13.12
CA ASP A 369 31.16 -6.44 -14.52
C ASP A 369 29.83 -6.21 -15.26
N LEU A 370 28.95 -5.28 -14.86
CA LEU A 370 27.82 -4.88 -15.73
C LEU A 370 27.69 -3.36 -15.89
N GLN A 371 28.50 -2.83 -16.81
CA GLN A 371 28.48 -1.45 -17.32
C GLN A 371 27.20 -1.10 -18.12
N LEU A 372 26.01 -1.16 -17.50
CA LEU A 372 24.74 -0.80 -18.14
C LEU A 372 23.97 0.36 -17.46
N ARG A 373 24.52 0.98 -16.42
CA ARG A 373 24.01 2.27 -15.90
C ARG A 373 25.15 3.28 -15.83
N LEU A 374 24.96 4.43 -16.49
CA LEU A 374 25.95 5.49 -16.60
C LEU A 374 26.23 6.17 -15.24
N ARG A 375 27.45 5.93 -14.74
CA ARG A 375 28.36 6.74 -13.89
C ARG A 375 27.86 8.12 -13.43
N ARG A 376 27.68 8.29 -12.11
CA ARG A 376 27.59 9.60 -11.43
C ARG A 376 28.98 10.25 -11.39
N THR A 377 29.07 11.52 -11.81
CA THR A 377 30.34 12.27 -11.83
C THR A 377 30.19 13.48 -10.92
N TYR A 378 30.87 13.47 -9.78
CA TYR A 378 30.84 14.54 -8.79
C TYR A 378 31.67 15.76 -9.24
N GLN A 379 31.14 16.98 -9.13
CA GLN A 379 31.87 18.23 -9.42
C GLN A 379 32.36 18.90 -8.13
N LYS A 380 33.68 19.17 -8.09
CA LYS A 380 34.45 19.44 -6.86
C LYS A 380 34.61 20.93 -6.49
N ASN A 381 33.87 21.88 -7.10
CA ASN A 381 34.15 23.32 -6.91
C ASN A 381 32.99 24.32 -7.16
N SER A 382 31.72 23.91 -7.11
CA SER A 382 30.57 24.85 -7.10
C SER A 382 29.79 24.70 -5.80
N ASP A 383 29.32 25.81 -5.22
CA ASP A 383 28.34 25.83 -4.10
C ASP A 383 26.97 25.22 -4.47
N ARG A 384 26.90 24.40 -5.53
CA ARG A 384 25.75 23.59 -5.88
C ARG A 384 26.11 22.45 -6.86
N LEU A 385 25.49 21.31 -6.55
CA LEU A 385 25.06 20.17 -7.38
C LEU A 385 26.00 18.97 -7.60
N ASP A 386 25.49 17.80 -7.16
CA ASP A 386 25.09 16.74 -8.10
C ASP A 386 23.75 16.11 -7.66
N PRO A 387 22.57 16.46 -8.22
CA PRO A 387 21.33 15.72 -7.98
C PRO A 387 21.18 14.51 -8.91
N ALA A 388 22.26 14.15 -9.61
CA ALA A 388 22.43 13.23 -10.71
C ALA A 388 21.75 13.65 -12.04
N VAL A 389 22.05 14.76 -12.72
CA VAL A 389 23.03 15.84 -12.61
C VAL A 389 22.27 17.05 -13.19
N ASP A 390 21.67 17.88 -12.35
CA ASP A 390 20.87 19.07 -12.73
C ASP A 390 21.77 20.13 -13.36
N ARG A 391 21.97 20.09 -14.67
CA ARG A 391 22.89 21.02 -15.34
C ARG A 391 22.32 22.42 -15.43
N ASP A 392 21.00 22.57 -15.24
CA ASP A 392 20.28 23.83 -15.36
C ASP A 392 19.99 24.53 -14.03
N GLY A 393 20.41 23.97 -12.89
CA GLY A 393 20.33 24.61 -11.58
C GLY A 393 18.94 24.67 -10.97
N ASN A 394 18.02 23.83 -11.44
CA ASN A 394 16.60 23.82 -11.07
C ASN A 394 16.27 22.92 -9.86
N ASN A 395 17.27 22.33 -9.20
CA ASN A 395 17.24 21.28 -8.17
C ASN A 395 16.57 19.96 -8.58
N ARG A 396 16.60 19.57 -9.86
CA ARG A 396 15.97 18.34 -10.38
C ARG A 396 16.91 17.52 -11.28
N PRO A 397 16.96 16.17 -11.17
CA PRO A 397 17.84 15.34 -12.02
C PRO A 397 17.55 15.50 -13.53
N ASP A 398 18.59 15.69 -14.35
CA ASP A 398 18.53 15.82 -15.83
C ASP A 398 18.14 14.56 -16.61
N LEU A 399 17.76 13.51 -15.91
CA LEU A 399 17.47 12.21 -16.50
C LEU A 399 16.12 12.22 -17.23
N VAL A 400 16.16 11.85 -18.51
CA VAL A 400 14.96 11.58 -19.31
C VAL A 400 14.36 10.22 -18.95
N VAL A 401 15.18 9.27 -18.48
CA VAL A 401 14.74 7.92 -18.09
C VAL A 401 15.24 7.66 -16.68
N THR A 402 14.33 7.30 -15.79
CA THR A 402 14.58 6.84 -14.42
C THR A 402 14.31 5.34 -14.30
N ASP A 403 14.41 4.79 -13.10
CA ASP A 403 14.14 3.37 -12.85
C ASP A 403 12.73 2.96 -13.24
N ASP A 404 11.74 3.83 -13.03
CA ASP A 404 10.32 3.50 -13.15
C ASP A 404 9.55 4.35 -14.18
N HIS A 405 10.16 5.39 -14.76
CA HIS A 405 9.48 6.25 -15.72
C HIS A 405 10.40 6.94 -16.76
N ILE A 406 9.77 7.51 -17.79
CA ILE A 406 10.39 8.25 -18.90
C ILE A 406 9.75 9.64 -18.97
N ASP A 407 10.53 10.71 -18.77
CA ASP A 407 10.10 12.10 -18.86
C ASP A 407 10.29 12.65 -20.29
N VAL A 408 9.27 12.48 -21.12
CA VAL A 408 9.24 13.01 -22.48
C VAL A 408 9.00 14.51 -22.50
N GLY A 409 8.28 15.05 -21.52
CA GLY A 409 8.00 16.49 -21.40
C GLY A 409 9.26 17.31 -21.38
N ARG A 410 10.28 16.79 -20.69
CA ARG A 410 11.62 17.38 -20.68
C ARG A 410 12.28 17.41 -22.06
N VAL A 411 12.20 16.32 -22.82
CA VAL A 411 12.80 16.21 -24.17
C VAL A 411 12.22 17.24 -25.15
N ILE A 412 10.92 17.53 -25.02
CA ILE A 412 10.23 18.49 -25.90
C ILE A 412 10.18 19.91 -25.32
N GLY A 413 10.82 20.16 -24.18
CA GLY A 413 10.93 21.48 -23.56
C GLY A 413 9.63 22.01 -22.93
N LEU A 414 8.79 21.13 -22.38
CA LEU A 414 7.62 21.57 -21.61
C LEU A 414 8.04 22.22 -20.28
N PRO A 415 7.31 23.26 -19.80
CA PRO A 415 7.46 23.79 -18.44
C PRO A 415 7.36 22.71 -17.37
N GLY A 416 8.09 22.82 -16.25
CA GLY A 416 8.11 21.80 -15.17
C GLY A 416 6.75 21.50 -14.54
N GLN A 417 5.85 22.48 -14.58
CA GLN A 417 4.45 22.37 -14.15
C GLN A 417 3.57 21.52 -15.11
N LEU A 418 4.05 21.23 -16.33
CA LEU A 418 3.41 20.38 -17.33
C LEU A 418 4.17 19.05 -17.46
N GLN A 419 3.84 18.09 -16.62
CA GLN A 419 4.49 16.77 -16.65
C GLN A 419 3.93 15.87 -17.76
N LEU A 420 4.75 15.61 -18.78
CA LEU A 420 4.51 14.55 -19.76
C LEU A 420 5.47 13.38 -19.50
N VAL A 421 5.08 12.52 -18.57
CA VAL A 421 5.91 11.42 -18.07
C VAL A 421 5.18 10.10 -18.27
N PHE A 422 5.89 9.04 -18.63
CA PHE A 422 5.35 7.70 -18.90
C PHE A 422 6.00 6.67 -17.97
N ALA A 423 5.20 5.93 -17.21
CA ALA A 423 5.70 4.82 -16.40
C ALA A 423 6.18 3.66 -17.28
N ILE A 424 7.27 3.01 -16.86
CA ILE A 424 7.73 1.72 -17.39
C ILE A 424 6.82 0.62 -16.81
N ALA A 425 5.59 0.56 -17.31
CA ALA A 425 4.52 -0.30 -16.82
C ALA A 425 3.85 -1.09 -17.97
N PRO A 426 4.41 -2.22 -18.40
CA PRO A 426 3.82 -3.13 -19.39
C PRO A 426 2.35 -3.50 -19.15
N PHE A 427 1.96 -3.67 -17.89
CA PHE A 427 0.60 -3.90 -17.45
C PHE A 427 -0.31 -2.75 -17.87
N ALA A 428 0.06 -1.51 -17.57
CA ALA A 428 -0.73 -0.33 -17.94
C ALA A 428 -0.88 -0.23 -19.46
N LEU A 429 0.21 -0.48 -20.21
CA LEU A 429 0.20 -0.51 -21.67
C LEU A 429 -0.74 -1.59 -22.22
N GLY A 430 -0.66 -2.82 -21.69
CA GLY A 430 -1.50 -3.95 -22.07
C GLY A 430 -2.98 -3.72 -21.73
N ALA A 431 -3.27 -3.23 -20.53
CA ALA A 431 -4.62 -2.87 -20.09
C ALA A 431 -5.22 -1.79 -21.00
N GLY A 432 -4.45 -0.74 -21.31
CA GLY A 432 -4.84 0.32 -22.24
C GLY A 432 -5.15 -0.20 -23.64
N PHE A 433 -4.34 -1.13 -24.14
CA PHE A 433 -4.59 -1.78 -25.44
C PHE A 433 -5.89 -2.58 -25.44
N ILE A 434 -6.14 -3.36 -24.38
CA ILE A 434 -7.37 -4.15 -24.25
C ILE A 434 -8.58 -3.24 -24.05
N THR A 435 -8.46 -2.10 -23.38
CA THR A 435 -9.56 -1.13 -23.25
C THR A 435 -9.88 -0.42 -24.56
N GLY A 436 -8.87 0.01 -25.32
CA GLY A 436 -9.04 0.73 -26.58
C GLY A 436 -9.75 2.09 -26.41
N ARG A 437 -10.65 2.42 -27.33
CA ARG A 437 -11.28 3.77 -27.42
C ARG A 437 -11.90 4.32 -26.12
N PRO A 438 -12.69 3.54 -25.35
CA PRO A 438 -13.24 4.04 -24.08
C PRO A 438 -12.18 4.52 -23.10
N GLY A 439 -10.98 3.93 -23.13
CA GLY A 439 -9.87 4.29 -22.25
C GLY A 439 -9.28 5.67 -22.54
N LEU A 440 -9.52 6.25 -23.73
CA LEU A 440 -9.09 7.62 -24.04
C LEU A 440 -9.74 8.67 -23.15
N MET A 441 -10.91 8.39 -22.58
CA MET A 441 -11.54 9.31 -21.62
C MET A 441 -10.74 9.44 -20.33
N VAL A 442 -10.08 8.36 -19.90
CA VAL A 442 -9.16 8.38 -18.76
C VAL A 442 -7.95 9.25 -19.09
N LEU A 443 -7.38 9.08 -20.29
CA LEU A 443 -6.27 9.93 -20.75
C LEU A 443 -6.68 11.41 -20.82
N ALA A 444 -7.86 11.70 -21.36
CA ALA A 444 -8.38 13.07 -21.48
C ALA A 444 -8.54 13.75 -20.11
N GLY A 445 -9.08 13.04 -19.11
CA GLY A 445 -9.18 13.58 -17.76
C GLY A 445 -7.83 13.74 -17.05
N GLY A 446 -6.87 12.85 -17.33
CA GLY A 446 -5.48 13.00 -16.85
C GLY A 446 -4.81 14.24 -17.45
N ILE A 447 -5.03 14.50 -18.75
CA ILE A 447 -4.57 15.73 -19.42
C ILE A 447 -5.24 16.95 -18.79
N LEU A 448 -6.55 16.91 -18.53
CA LEU A 448 -7.24 18.01 -17.85
C LEU A 448 -6.62 18.31 -16.47
N ALA A 449 -6.34 17.28 -15.67
CA ALA A 449 -5.73 17.45 -14.36
C ALA A 449 -4.31 18.02 -14.43
N TYR A 450 -3.45 17.44 -15.26
CA TYR A 450 -2.01 17.76 -15.25
C TYR A 450 -1.63 18.91 -16.19
N PHE A 451 -2.41 19.18 -17.23
CA PHE A 451 -2.11 20.21 -18.23
C PHE A 451 -2.99 21.45 -18.10
N VAL A 452 -4.07 21.40 -17.31
CA VAL A 452 -4.97 22.54 -17.10
C VAL A 452 -5.06 22.91 -15.62
N ILE A 453 -5.44 21.96 -14.76
CA ILE A 453 -5.67 22.24 -13.34
C ILE A 453 -4.35 22.51 -12.60
N ASN A 454 -3.34 21.66 -12.75
CA ASN A 454 -2.06 21.83 -12.05
C ASN A 454 -1.38 23.19 -12.37
N PRO A 455 -1.22 23.60 -13.65
CA PRO A 455 -0.65 24.90 -13.97
C PRO A 455 -1.51 26.06 -13.45
N PHE A 456 -2.84 25.91 -13.45
CA PHE A 456 -3.74 26.92 -12.91
C PHE A 456 -3.56 27.07 -11.39
N VAL A 457 -3.54 25.97 -10.64
CA VAL A 457 -3.35 25.98 -9.17
C VAL A 457 -1.98 26.56 -8.81
N TYR A 458 -0.93 26.23 -9.57
CA TYR A 458 0.40 26.79 -9.39
C TYR A 458 0.42 28.31 -9.69
N SER A 459 -0.06 28.73 -10.85
CA SER A 459 -0.05 30.15 -11.27
C SER A 459 -0.98 31.05 -10.45
N ALA A 460 -2.06 30.49 -9.90
CA ALA A 460 -2.95 31.18 -8.97
C ALA A 460 -2.36 31.32 -7.54
N GLY A 461 -1.21 30.69 -7.26
CA GLY A 461 -0.57 30.76 -5.94
C GLY A 461 -1.29 29.94 -4.85
N TYR A 462 -2.03 28.89 -5.24
CA TYR A 462 -2.73 28.02 -4.30
C TYR A 462 -1.84 26.89 -3.72
N LEU A 463 -0.61 26.75 -4.21
CA LEU A 463 0.40 25.85 -3.63
C LEU A 463 1.23 26.57 -2.55
N PRO A 464 1.85 25.83 -1.62
CA PRO A 464 2.69 26.40 -0.58
C PRO A 464 3.73 27.41 -1.14
N PRO A 465 3.95 28.56 -0.47
CA PRO A 465 4.95 29.53 -0.92
C PRO A 465 6.32 28.90 -1.10
N GLY A 466 7.03 29.23 -2.19
CA GLY A 466 8.34 28.65 -2.50
C GLY A 466 8.30 27.30 -3.23
N THR A 467 7.11 26.82 -3.61
CA THR A 467 6.98 25.63 -4.47
C THR A 467 7.68 25.85 -5.81
N LEU A 468 8.59 24.94 -6.18
CA LEU A 468 9.25 24.95 -7.48
C LEU A 468 8.31 24.41 -8.57
N ASP A 469 8.48 24.88 -9.80
CA ASP A 469 7.62 24.53 -10.95
C ASP A 469 7.51 23.01 -11.19
N HIS A 470 8.61 22.27 -11.06
CA HIS A 470 8.64 20.82 -11.24
C HIS A 470 8.06 20.02 -10.05
N GLN A 471 7.96 20.63 -8.87
CA GLN A 471 7.30 20.06 -7.69
C GLN A 471 5.78 20.29 -7.72
N ALA A 472 5.36 21.33 -8.44
CA ALA A 472 3.97 21.75 -8.51
C ALA A 472 3.00 20.62 -8.92
N PRO A 473 3.29 19.76 -9.92
CA PRO A 473 2.35 18.70 -10.31
C PRO A 473 2.13 17.65 -9.21
N GLY A 474 3.19 17.29 -8.46
CA GLY A 474 3.09 16.34 -7.36
C GLY A 474 2.30 16.90 -6.17
N LEU A 475 2.58 18.15 -5.81
CA LEU A 475 1.86 18.84 -4.74
C LEU A 475 0.40 19.13 -5.11
N ALA A 476 0.14 19.62 -6.33
CA ALA A 476 -1.21 19.82 -6.84
C ALA A 476 -1.99 18.50 -6.95
N PHE A 477 -1.31 17.41 -7.31
CA PHE A 477 -1.93 16.09 -7.30
C PHE A 477 -2.42 15.69 -5.90
N GLY A 478 -1.57 15.82 -4.88
CA GLY A 478 -1.90 15.47 -3.50
C GLY A 478 -2.97 16.38 -2.87
N LEU A 479 -2.84 17.69 -3.06
CA LEU A 479 -3.67 18.70 -2.39
C LEU A 479 -5.00 18.97 -3.12
N PHE A 480 -5.03 18.85 -4.46
CA PHE A 480 -6.17 19.23 -5.28
C PHE A 480 -6.74 18.07 -6.09
N ASN A 481 -5.96 17.45 -6.98
CA ASN A 481 -6.51 16.50 -7.93
C ASN A 481 -7.06 15.25 -7.25
N ARG A 482 -6.36 14.72 -6.26
CA ARG A 482 -6.78 13.50 -5.57
C ARG A 482 -8.08 13.71 -4.78
N PRO A 483 -8.23 14.76 -3.93
CA PRO A 483 -9.52 15.09 -3.31
C PRO A 483 -10.65 15.35 -4.32
N LEU A 484 -10.37 16.15 -5.36
CA LEU A 484 -11.37 16.47 -6.40
C LEU A 484 -11.80 15.20 -7.16
N GLY A 485 -10.84 14.37 -7.54
CA GLY A 485 -11.06 13.10 -8.25
C GLY A 485 -11.85 12.09 -7.43
N ILE A 486 -11.56 11.97 -6.13
CA ILE A 486 -12.35 11.14 -5.21
C ILE A 486 -13.79 11.65 -5.14
N GLY A 487 -13.99 12.97 -5.05
CA GLY A 487 -15.31 13.58 -5.14
C GLY A 487 -16.01 13.22 -6.44
N MET A 488 -15.35 13.42 -7.59
CA MET A 488 -15.91 13.15 -8.92
C MET A 488 -16.30 11.69 -9.13
N LEU A 489 -15.49 10.75 -8.63
CA LEU A 489 -15.82 9.32 -8.61
C LEU A 489 -17.14 9.08 -7.87
N LEU A 490 -17.29 9.67 -6.69
CA LEU A 490 -18.48 9.52 -5.85
C LEU A 490 -19.73 10.12 -6.52
N GLY A 491 -19.63 11.36 -7.01
CA GLY A 491 -20.75 12.03 -7.68
C GLY A 491 -21.15 11.38 -9.01
N GLY A 492 -20.17 10.99 -9.81
CA GLY A 492 -20.38 10.32 -11.09
C GLY A 492 -21.00 8.94 -10.92
N ALA A 493 -20.55 8.17 -9.93
CA ALA A 493 -21.13 6.87 -9.65
C ALA A 493 -22.52 6.96 -9.02
N LEU A 494 -22.77 7.95 -8.16
CA LEU A 494 -24.12 8.23 -7.65
C LEU A 494 -25.11 8.47 -8.79
N MET A 495 -24.72 9.28 -9.78
CA MET A 495 -25.54 9.45 -10.98
C MET A 495 -25.68 8.19 -11.82
N GLY A 496 -24.62 7.38 -11.93
CA GLY A 496 -24.68 6.08 -12.57
C GLY A 496 -25.71 5.16 -11.90
N VAL A 497 -25.74 5.12 -10.57
CA VAL A 497 -26.73 4.35 -9.79
C VAL A 497 -28.14 4.89 -10.01
N ILE A 498 -28.33 6.22 -9.95
CA ILE A 498 -29.64 6.84 -10.19
C ILE A 498 -30.15 6.51 -11.60
N ALA A 499 -29.29 6.61 -12.62
CA ALA A 499 -29.62 6.28 -13.99
C ALA A 499 -29.91 4.78 -14.18
N ALA A 500 -29.17 3.90 -13.47
CA ALA A 500 -29.36 2.46 -13.52
C ALA A 500 -30.48 1.95 -12.60
N ALA A 501 -31.05 2.78 -11.72
CA ALA A 501 -32.03 2.37 -10.71
C ALA A 501 -33.23 1.59 -11.30
N PRO A 502 -33.83 1.99 -12.43
CA PRO A 502 -34.92 1.22 -13.04
C PRO A 502 -34.48 -0.17 -13.52
N ALA A 503 -33.26 -0.28 -14.08
CA ALA A 503 -32.70 -1.54 -14.56
C ALA A 503 -32.33 -2.47 -13.39
N ILE A 504 -31.73 -1.92 -12.33
CA ILE A 504 -31.42 -2.64 -11.09
C ILE A 504 -32.72 -3.16 -10.46
N ALA A 505 -33.76 -2.33 -10.37
CA ALA A 505 -35.07 -2.74 -9.85
C ALA A 505 -35.71 -3.86 -10.69
N ALA A 506 -35.62 -3.77 -12.02
CA ALA A 506 -36.10 -4.82 -12.92
C ALA A 506 -35.30 -6.13 -12.78
N ALA A 507 -33.98 -6.05 -12.63
CA ALA A 507 -33.11 -7.20 -12.40
C ALA A 507 -33.43 -7.89 -11.06
N LEU A 508 -33.55 -7.12 -9.98
CA LEU A 508 -33.93 -7.66 -8.66
C LEU A 508 -35.32 -8.31 -8.69
N LYS A 509 -36.29 -7.71 -9.38
CA LYS A 509 -37.63 -8.28 -9.56
C LYS A 509 -37.60 -9.57 -10.40
N SER A 510 -36.73 -9.65 -11.40
CA SER A 510 -36.52 -10.86 -12.21
C SER A 510 -35.88 -11.99 -11.39
N ILE A 511 -34.92 -11.68 -10.51
CA ILE A 511 -34.30 -12.67 -9.61
C ILE A 511 -35.32 -13.12 -8.55
N GLY A 512 -36.14 -12.20 -8.02
CA GLY A 512 -37.20 -12.51 -7.05
C GLY A 512 -38.34 -13.36 -7.61
N SER A 513 -38.53 -13.35 -8.93
CA SER A 513 -39.53 -14.17 -9.63
C SER A 513 -38.94 -15.44 -10.27
N ALA A 514 -37.62 -15.62 -10.24
CA ALA A 514 -36.96 -16.80 -10.78
C ALA A 514 -37.23 -18.03 -9.91
N LYS A 515 -37.68 -19.14 -10.52
CA LYS A 515 -37.81 -20.43 -9.84
C LYS A 515 -36.46 -20.89 -9.28
N ILE A 516 -36.48 -21.38 -8.04
CA ILE A 516 -35.35 -22.05 -7.39
C ILE A 516 -34.83 -23.16 -8.32
N GLY A 517 -33.63 -22.99 -8.89
CA GLY A 517 -33.03 -23.99 -9.78
C GLY A 517 -32.43 -23.50 -11.10
N GLY A 518 -32.53 -22.21 -11.44
CA GLY A 518 -31.91 -21.65 -12.65
C GLY A 518 -30.38 -21.86 -12.71
N ARG A 519 -29.85 -22.01 -13.94
CA ARG A 519 -28.41 -22.16 -14.22
C ARG A 519 -27.61 -20.85 -14.06
N ASP A 520 -28.30 -19.71 -14.02
CA ASP A 520 -27.66 -18.43 -14.29
C ASP A 520 -27.12 -17.72 -13.02
N GLU A 521 -27.79 -17.80 -11.87
CA GLU A 521 -27.43 -17.03 -10.66
C GLU A 521 -27.78 -17.75 -9.34
N LEU A 522 -27.13 -17.36 -8.24
CA LEU A 522 -27.55 -17.70 -6.87
C LEU A 522 -28.93 -17.11 -6.55
N SER A 523 -29.80 -17.88 -5.88
CA SER A 523 -31.09 -17.38 -5.40
C SER A 523 -30.92 -16.31 -4.31
N LEU A 524 -31.88 -15.39 -4.18
CA LEU A 524 -31.88 -14.31 -3.17
C LEU A 524 -31.77 -14.77 -1.71
N ALA A 525 -32.17 -15.99 -1.37
CA ALA A 525 -32.18 -16.49 0.01
C ALA A 525 -30.76 -16.59 0.65
N PRO A 526 -29.78 -17.34 0.08
CA PRO A 526 -28.41 -17.37 0.60
C PRO A 526 -27.74 -15.99 0.59
N LEU A 527 -28.09 -15.14 -0.39
CA LEU A 527 -27.61 -13.75 -0.43
C LEU A 527 -28.15 -12.94 0.77
N GLY A 528 -29.44 -13.05 1.07
CA GLY A 528 -30.06 -12.41 2.24
C GLY A 528 -29.45 -12.89 3.56
N VAL A 529 -29.14 -14.18 3.69
CA VAL A 529 -28.46 -14.72 4.88
C VAL A 529 -27.06 -14.12 5.04
N ALA A 530 -26.28 -14.03 3.96
CA ALA A 530 -24.95 -13.40 3.99
C ALA A 530 -25.02 -11.92 4.39
N ILE A 531 -26.01 -11.18 3.87
CA ILE A 531 -26.22 -9.77 4.20
C ILE A 531 -26.57 -9.58 5.68
N VAL A 532 -27.54 -10.35 6.19
CA VAL A 532 -27.95 -10.25 7.61
C VAL A 532 -26.81 -10.67 8.52
N GLY A 533 -26.12 -11.77 8.20
CA GLY A 533 -24.98 -12.25 8.97
C GLY A 533 -23.86 -11.21 9.05
N ALA A 534 -23.60 -10.51 7.96
CA ALA A 534 -22.54 -9.52 7.96
C ALA A 534 -22.95 -8.16 8.54
N ILE A 535 -24.22 -7.74 8.44
CA ILE A 535 -24.74 -6.60 9.22
C ILE A 535 -24.59 -6.91 10.72
N ALA A 536 -24.89 -8.14 11.14
CA ALA A 536 -24.70 -8.55 12.52
C ALA A 536 -23.22 -8.50 12.94
N LEU A 537 -22.29 -8.97 12.09
CA LEU A 537 -20.85 -8.91 12.37
C LEU A 537 -20.31 -7.47 12.41
N LEU A 538 -20.73 -6.61 11.48
CA LEU A 538 -20.38 -5.19 11.47
C LEU A 538 -20.97 -4.46 12.68
N TYR A 539 -22.19 -4.79 13.08
CA TYR A 539 -22.81 -4.28 14.30
C TYR A 539 -22.01 -4.69 15.53
N LEU A 540 -21.73 -5.98 15.70
CA LEU A 540 -20.94 -6.49 16.84
C LEU A 540 -19.58 -5.80 16.93
N ALA A 541 -18.91 -5.60 15.79
CA ALA A 541 -17.62 -4.93 15.78
C ALA A 541 -17.72 -3.42 16.07
N ALA A 542 -18.71 -2.73 15.49
CA ALA A 542 -18.96 -1.31 15.77
C ALA A 542 -19.36 -1.08 17.23
N ASP A 543 -20.17 -1.99 17.78
CA ASP A 543 -20.66 -1.94 19.16
C ASP A 543 -19.53 -2.18 20.16
N PHE A 544 -18.73 -3.22 19.92
CA PHE A 544 -17.57 -3.52 20.74
C PHE A 544 -16.60 -2.35 20.79
N VAL A 545 -16.24 -1.75 19.63
CA VAL A 545 -15.31 -0.63 19.64
C VAL A 545 -15.94 0.65 20.19
N GLY A 546 -17.22 0.90 19.90
CA GLY A 546 -17.95 2.03 20.46
C GLY A 546 -18.15 1.95 21.98
N SER A 547 -17.96 0.77 22.57
CA SER A 547 -18.01 0.51 24.01
C SER A 547 -16.65 0.59 24.71
N LYS A 548 -15.54 0.75 23.96
CA LYS A 548 -14.23 0.92 24.57
C LYS A 548 -14.05 2.34 25.13
N PRO A 549 -13.47 2.50 26.32
CA PRO A 549 -13.10 3.81 26.84
C PRO A 549 -12.06 4.49 25.95
N LEU A 550 -12.16 5.82 25.84
CA LEU A 550 -11.22 6.64 25.08
C LEU A 550 -9.80 6.59 25.65
N ASN A 551 -9.68 6.42 26.97
CA ASN A 551 -8.42 6.33 27.72
C ASN A 551 -8.08 4.90 28.17
N ASP A 552 -8.52 3.88 27.43
CA ASP A 552 -8.20 2.48 27.74
C ASP A 552 -6.68 2.23 27.65
N GLY A 553 -6.08 1.76 28.75
CA GLY A 553 -4.61 1.64 28.86
C GLY A 553 -3.85 2.95 29.03
N GLY A 554 -4.56 4.08 29.24
CA GLY A 554 -4.00 5.40 29.49
C GLY A 554 -4.13 5.85 30.94
N LEU A 555 -4.01 7.18 31.15
CA LEU A 555 -4.12 7.80 32.47
C LEU A 555 -5.55 8.25 32.78
N CYS A 556 -5.90 8.23 34.07
CA CYS A 556 -7.13 8.82 34.59
C CYS A 556 -7.05 10.36 34.46
N PRO A 557 -8.05 11.03 33.86
CA PRO A 557 -7.99 12.47 33.63
C PRO A 557 -7.95 13.30 34.91
N VAL A 558 -8.49 12.78 36.02
CA VAL A 558 -8.55 13.49 37.31
C VAL A 558 -7.31 13.26 38.16
N THR A 559 -6.76 12.03 38.16
CA THR A 559 -5.69 11.64 39.08
C THR A 559 -4.33 11.46 38.43
N GLY A 560 -4.26 11.36 37.09
CA GLY A 560 -3.01 11.09 36.36
C GLY A 560 -2.44 9.68 36.58
N LEU A 561 -3.18 8.79 37.26
CA LEU A 561 -2.79 7.40 37.50
C LEU A 561 -3.25 6.49 36.36
N GLU A 562 -2.51 5.42 36.09
CA GLU A 562 -2.92 4.39 35.13
C GLU A 562 -4.26 3.76 35.53
N VAL A 563 -5.14 3.61 34.55
CA VAL A 563 -6.49 3.10 34.78
C VAL A 563 -6.46 1.57 34.84
N SER A 564 -6.22 1.01 36.03
CA SER A 564 -6.13 -0.45 36.27
C SER A 564 -7.36 -1.09 36.96
N CYS A 565 -8.42 -0.30 37.17
CA CYS A 565 -9.83 -0.66 37.49
C CYS A 565 -10.27 -0.62 38.97
N GLU A 566 -11.36 0.14 39.22
CA GLU A 566 -12.42 -0.14 40.22
C GLU A 566 -13.75 0.60 39.93
N ALA A 567 -13.74 1.77 39.25
CA ALA A 567 -14.95 2.56 38.94
C ALA A 567 -15.58 2.28 37.55
N GLU A 568 -16.90 2.38 37.46
CA GLU A 568 -17.61 2.29 36.17
C GLU A 568 -17.31 3.52 35.27
N PRO A 569 -17.15 3.33 33.95
CA PRO A 569 -16.90 4.42 33.03
C PRO A 569 -18.09 5.39 32.94
N VAL A 570 -17.80 6.67 32.70
CA VAL A 570 -18.81 7.71 32.47
C VAL A 570 -18.90 8.01 30.99
N GLN A 571 -20.13 8.19 30.48
CA GLN A 571 -20.35 8.63 29.11
C GLN A 571 -20.36 10.16 29.04
N TYR A 572 -19.50 10.75 28.21
CA TYR A 572 -19.44 12.19 27.95
C TYR A 572 -19.27 12.46 26.46
N GLU A 573 -20.15 13.26 25.87
CA GLU A 573 -20.13 13.64 24.43
C GLU A 573 -19.97 12.45 23.45
N GLY A 574 -20.54 11.30 23.82
CA GLY A 574 -20.52 10.07 23.01
C GLY A 574 -19.30 9.17 23.24
N TYR A 575 -18.40 9.51 24.15
CA TYR A 575 -17.24 8.70 24.53
C TYR A 575 -17.40 8.12 25.93
N LEU A 576 -16.81 6.95 26.16
CA LEU A 576 -16.67 6.38 27.49
C LEU A 576 -15.33 6.80 28.07
N ILE A 577 -15.33 7.30 29.30
CA ILE A 577 -14.14 7.74 30.02
C ILE A 577 -14.01 6.90 31.27
N ARG A 578 -12.83 6.32 31.49
CA ARG A 578 -12.54 5.43 32.61
C ARG A 578 -11.75 6.17 33.69
N PHE A 579 -12.01 5.85 34.95
CA PHE A 579 -11.40 6.51 36.11
C PHE A 579 -10.66 5.49 36.97
N ALA A 580 -9.63 5.95 37.68
CA ALA A 580 -8.82 5.12 38.57
C ALA A 580 -9.65 4.59 39.75
N ASP A 581 -10.50 5.44 40.35
CA ASP A 581 -11.35 5.12 41.50
C ASP A 581 -12.70 5.86 41.44
N GLN A 582 -13.60 5.52 42.36
CA GLN A 582 -14.94 6.13 42.41
C GLN A 582 -14.87 7.60 42.84
N ALA A 583 -13.86 8.00 43.63
CA ALA A 583 -13.65 9.39 44.03
C ALA A 583 -13.34 10.28 42.82
N ALA A 584 -12.44 9.86 41.93
CA ALA A 584 -12.14 10.55 40.67
C ALA A 584 -13.37 10.69 39.78
N ARG A 585 -14.22 9.65 39.73
CA ARG A 585 -15.48 9.69 38.99
C ARG A 585 -16.46 10.72 39.58
N ASP A 586 -16.56 10.79 40.89
CA ASP A 586 -17.46 11.74 41.56
C ASP A 586 -16.96 13.19 41.39
N THR A 587 -15.64 13.41 41.45
CA THR A 587 -15.01 14.70 41.10
C THR A 587 -15.32 15.09 39.65
N TRP A 588 -15.22 14.15 38.69
CA TRP A 588 -15.60 14.42 37.31
C TRP A 588 -17.07 14.82 37.16
N ASN A 589 -17.99 14.11 37.81
CA ASN A 589 -19.42 14.38 37.65
C ASN A 589 -19.86 15.67 38.35
N ASN A 590 -19.35 15.94 39.55
CA ASN A 590 -19.89 16.95 40.44
C ASN A 590 -19.04 18.21 40.56
N GLU A 591 -17.72 18.12 40.37
CA GLU A 591 -16.79 19.23 40.62
C GLU A 591 -16.22 19.83 39.33
N TRP A 592 -16.02 19.02 38.29
CA TRP A 592 -15.48 19.51 37.01
C TRP A 592 -16.51 20.23 36.16
N ASP A 593 -16.13 21.39 35.64
CA ASP A 593 -16.91 22.15 34.67
C ASP A 593 -16.79 21.58 33.24
N ASP A 594 -17.67 22.02 32.34
CA ASP A 594 -17.68 21.54 30.96
C ASP A 594 -16.39 21.90 30.21
N ALA A 595 -15.70 22.99 30.57
CA ALA A 595 -14.46 23.41 29.93
C ALA A 595 -13.31 22.43 30.26
N GLN A 596 -13.19 22.00 31.52
CA GLN A 596 -12.23 20.99 31.96
C GLN A 596 -12.51 19.63 31.29
N LYS A 597 -13.79 19.24 31.19
CA LYS A 597 -14.19 18.01 30.50
C LYS A 597 -13.89 18.07 28.99
N GLN A 598 -14.11 19.23 28.37
CA GLN A 598 -13.78 19.48 26.97
C GLN A 598 -12.27 19.39 26.72
N ALA A 599 -11.44 19.95 27.61
CA ALA A 599 -9.98 19.89 27.50
C ALA A 599 -9.45 18.45 27.48
N VAL A 600 -10.10 17.53 28.20
CA VAL A 600 -9.76 16.10 28.14
C VAL A 600 -10.05 15.50 26.77
N LEU A 601 -11.20 15.82 26.16
CA LEU A 601 -11.48 15.38 24.79
C LEU A 601 -10.49 15.97 23.79
N GLU A 602 -10.14 17.25 23.93
CA GLU A 602 -9.16 17.93 23.06
C GLU A 602 -7.76 17.30 23.17
N SER A 603 -7.32 16.92 24.38
CA SER A 603 -6.04 16.22 24.58
C SER A 603 -5.95 14.87 23.84
N HIS A 604 -7.10 14.25 23.57
CA HIS A 604 -7.21 13.01 22.80
C HIS A 604 -7.62 13.25 21.34
N ASN A 605 -7.60 14.50 20.87
CA ASN A 605 -8.08 14.90 19.54
C ASN A 605 -9.52 14.42 19.24
N ALA A 606 -10.35 14.33 20.27
CA ALA A 606 -11.72 13.82 20.21
C ALA A 606 -12.72 14.98 20.10
N LYS A 607 -13.51 14.97 19.02
CA LYS A 607 -14.65 15.86 18.78
C LYS A 607 -15.92 15.04 18.74
N ARG A 608 -17.04 15.66 19.12
CA ARG A 608 -18.36 15.04 19.10
C ARG A 608 -18.74 14.62 17.67
N GLY A 609 -19.13 13.35 17.50
CA GLY A 609 -19.69 12.84 16.25
C GLY A 609 -21.17 13.19 16.07
N TRP A 610 -21.69 13.06 14.85
CA TRP A 610 -23.09 13.35 14.52
C TRP A 610 -24.09 12.50 15.31
N LEU A 611 -23.71 11.28 15.68
CA LEU A 611 -24.57 10.33 16.41
C LEU A 611 -24.24 10.25 17.91
N ALA A 612 -23.42 11.16 18.43
CA ALA A 612 -22.97 11.13 19.82
C ALA A 612 -24.09 11.28 20.87
N SER A 613 -25.24 11.85 20.49
CA SER A 613 -26.42 11.97 21.36
C SER A 613 -27.24 10.68 21.49
N LEU A 614 -26.98 9.68 20.65
CA LEU A 614 -27.72 8.42 20.68
C LEU A 614 -27.08 7.43 21.66
N ASN A 615 -27.88 6.43 22.07
CA ASN A 615 -27.35 5.29 22.81
C ASN A 615 -26.21 4.62 22.03
N PRO A 616 -25.09 4.22 22.67
CA PRO A 616 -23.94 3.60 21.99
C PRO A 616 -24.31 2.42 21.09
N HIS A 617 -25.22 1.56 21.53
CA HIS A 617 -25.68 0.39 20.76
C HIS A 617 -26.51 0.79 19.54
N LEU A 618 -27.40 1.78 19.70
CA LEU A 618 -28.17 2.30 18.58
C LEU A 618 -27.27 3.03 17.57
N ARG A 619 -26.28 3.77 18.05
CA ARG A 619 -25.25 4.41 17.22
C ARG A 619 -24.48 3.36 16.43
N ALA A 620 -24.02 2.28 17.06
CA ALA A 620 -23.31 1.19 16.40
C ALA A 620 -24.18 0.51 15.33
N LEU A 621 -25.46 0.28 15.61
CA LEU A 621 -26.41 -0.27 14.63
C LEU A 621 -26.56 0.64 13.41
N ILE A 622 -26.74 1.95 13.62
CA ILE A 622 -26.85 2.92 12.53
C ILE A 622 -25.56 2.95 11.70
N ILE A 623 -24.39 2.96 12.36
CA ILE A 623 -23.09 2.91 11.67
C ILE A 623 -22.97 1.63 10.85
N ALA A 624 -23.36 0.47 11.38
CA ALA A 624 -23.31 -0.80 10.64
C ALA A 624 -24.25 -0.80 9.42
N VAL A 625 -25.48 -0.27 9.56
CA VAL A 625 -26.43 -0.17 8.45
C VAL A 625 -25.93 0.80 7.38
N VAL A 626 -25.47 1.99 7.76
CA VAL A 626 -24.89 2.98 6.83
C VAL A 626 -23.63 2.41 6.17
N GLY A 627 -22.76 1.76 6.94
CA GLY A 627 -21.56 1.08 6.42
C GLY A 627 -21.90 -0.01 5.42
N CYS A 628 -22.95 -0.79 5.66
CA CYS A 628 -23.44 -1.81 4.73
C CYS A 628 -23.95 -1.21 3.41
N ILE A 629 -24.77 -0.15 3.47
CA ILE A 629 -25.23 0.59 2.29
C ILE A 629 -24.04 1.20 1.54
N TRP A 630 -23.08 1.75 2.28
CA TRP A 630 -21.88 2.34 1.72
C TRP A 630 -20.98 1.31 1.06
N ILE A 631 -20.80 0.11 1.64
CA ILE A 631 -20.09 -1.03 1.02
C ILE A 631 -20.73 -1.38 -0.32
N TRP A 632 -22.06 -1.50 -0.37
CA TRP A 632 -22.76 -1.80 -1.62
C TRP A 632 -22.53 -0.70 -2.67
N PHE A 633 -22.68 0.56 -2.26
CA PHE A 633 -22.49 1.71 -3.13
C PHE A 633 -21.06 1.80 -3.68
N THR A 634 -20.05 1.75 -2.80
CA THR A 634 -18.63 1.80 -3.17
C THR A 634 -18.17 0.57 -3.94
N GLY A 635 -18.72 -0.61 -3.63
CA GLY A 635 -18.58 -1.85 -4.39
C GLY A 635 -18.93 -1.68 -5.87
N LEU A 636 -20.05 -1.01 -6.15
CA LEU A 636 -20.48 -0.69 -7.51
C LEU A 636 -19.50 0.27 -8.21
N ILE A 637 -19.04 1.33 -7.52
CA ILE A 637 -18.06 2.28 -8.10
C ILE A 637 -16.80 1.53 -8.52
N ILE A 638 -16.26 0.72 -7.61
CA ILE A 638 -14.99 0.04 -7.85
C ILE A 638 -15.13 -1.02 -8.93
N ALA A 639 -16.20 -1.82 -8.94
CA ALA A 639 -16.45 -2.76 -10.01
C ALA A 639 -16.58 -2.06 -11.38
N GLN A 640 -17.17 -0.86 -11.43
CA GLN A 640 -17.30 -0.07 -12.65
C GLN A 640 -15.94 0.46 -13.12
N CYS A 641 -15.14 1.04 -12.22
CA CYS A 641 -13.78 1.50 -12.52
C CYS A 641 -12.91 0.36 -13.04
N THR A 642 -12.91 -0.79 -12.34
CA THR A 642 -12.20 -2.01 -12.75
C THR A 642 -12.71 -2.53 -14.09
N GLY A 643 -14.02 -2.59 -14.30
CA GLY A 643 -14.60 -3.06 -15.56
C GLY A 643 -14.29 -2.18 -16.77
N MET A 644 -14.19 -0.86 -16.57
CA MET A 644 -13.90 0.09 -17.63
C MET A 644 -12.41 0.25 -17.92
N THR A 645 -11.55 0.17 -16.89
CA THR A 645 -10.16 0.64 -16.99
C THR A 645 -9.12 -0.29 -16.40
N ASP A 646 -9.54 -1.32 -15.66
CA ASP A 646 -8.71 -2.20 -14.83
C ASP A 646 -8.18 -1.57 -13.53
N TRP A 647 -8.34 -0.27 -13.32
CA TRP A 647 -7.90 0.41 -12.10
C TRP A 647 -9.04 0.54 -11.09
N SER A 648 -8.75 0.26 -9.82
CA SER A 648 -9.68 0.37 -8.71
C SER A 648 -9.20 1.45 -7.72
N PRO A 649 -9.99 2.50 -7.44
CA PRO A 649 -9.60 3.57 -6.51
C PRO A 649 -9.81 3.17 -5.04
N ILE A 650 -9.30 1.98 -4.64
CA ILE A 650 -9.53 1.37 -3.32
C ILE A 650 -9.07 2.32 -2.21
N SER A 651 -7.85 2.88 -2.30
CA SER A 651 -7.34 3.76 -1.26
C SER A 651 -8.20 5.03 -1.10
N GLY A 652 -8.73 5.60 -2.19
CA GLY A 652 -9.62 6.77 -2.10
C GLY A 652 -10.92 6.46 -1.35
N MET A 653 -11.52 5.29 -1.61
CA MET A 653 -12.74 4.85 -0.93
C MET A 653 -12.48 4.47 0.53
N ALA A 654 -11.30 3.91 0.83
CA ALA A 654 -10.84 3.65 2.20
C ALA A 654 -10.81 4.93 3.04
N LEU A 655 -10.19 5.98 2.49
CA LEU A 655 -10.07 7.28 3.14
C LEU A 655 -11.45 7.87 3.46
N LEU A 656 -12.34 7.94 2.47
CA LEU A 656 -13.70 8.46 2.67
C LEU A 656 -14.50 7.65 3.70
N THR A 657 -14.29 6.33 3.73
CA THR A 657 -14.96 5.46 4.69
C THR A 657 -14.55 5.79 6.11
N VAL A 658 -13.23 5.89 6.36
CA VAL A 658 -12.72 6.22 7.68
C VAL A 658 -13.21 7.60 8.09
N VAL A 659 -13.19 8.57 7.17
CA VAL A 659 -13.74 9.92 7.40
C VAL A 659 -15.22 9.87 7.77
N LEU A 660 -16.05 9.16 7.00
CA LEU A 660 -17.48 9.01 7.24
C LEU A 660 -17.75 8.41 8.63
N VAL A 661 -17.02 7.34 8.99
CA VAL A 661 -17.16 6.70 10.30
C VAL A 661 -16.71 7.63 11.42
N LEU A 662 -15.60 8.36 11.26
CA LEU A 662 -15.14 9.35 12.26
C LEU A 662 -16.12 10.51 12.40
N MET A 663 -16.78 10.97 11.34
CA MET A 663 -17.82 12.01 11.43
C MET A 663 -19.07 11.51 12.17
N MET A 664 -19.45 10.26 11.98
CA MET A 664 -20.62 9.65 12.65
C MET A 664 -20.33 9.29 14.12
N ALA A 665 -19.23 8.60 14.38
CA ALA A 665 -18.85 8.08 15.69
C ALA A 665 -18.19 9.13 16.58
N GLY A 666 -17.41 10.04 15.97
CA GLY A 666 -16.55 11.02 16.64
C GLY A 666 -15.06 10.79 16.30
N THR A 667 -14.26 11.85 16.31
CA THR A 667 -12.85 11.82 15.84
C THR A 667 -11.90 11.07 16.78
N GLY A 668 -12.32 10.77 18.02
CA GLY A 668 -11.57 9.94 18.96
C GLY A 668 -11.76 8.44 18.74
N ALA A 669 -12.77 8.03 17.97
CA ALA A 669 -13.10 6.62 17.73
C ALA A 669 -12.23 5.99 16.61
N VAL A 670 -10.93 6.26 16.61
CA VAL A 670 -10.01 5.88 15.52
C VAL A 670 -9.96 4.38 15.31
N VAL A 671 -9.83 3.60 16.38
CA VAL A 671 -9.78 2.13 16.29
C VAL A 671 -11.04 1.57 15.61
N GLY A 672 -12.21 2.14 15.92
CA GLY A 672 -13.49 1.68 15.37
C GLY A 672 -13.65 2.08 13.91
N ALA A 673 -13.20 3.29 13.57
CA ALA A 673 -13.18 3.77 12.20
C ALA A 673 -12.22 2.96 11.32
N VAL A 674 -11.04 2.60 11.83
CA VAL A 674 -10.08 1.76 11.10
C VAL A 674 -10.60 0.33 10.97
N LEU A 675 -11.23 -0.24 11.99
CA LEU A 675 -11.85 -1.58 11.91
C LEU A 675 -12.91 -1.63 10.82
N LEU A 676 -13.88 -0.71 10.86
CA LEU A 676 -14.94 -0.65 9.86
C LEU A 676 -14.37 -0.31 8.47
N GLY A 677 -13.36 0.56 8.42
CA GLY A 677 -12.60 0.87 7.22
C GLY A 677 -11.95 -0.37 6.61
N ALA A 678 -11.30 -1.21 7.42
CA ALA A 678 -10.65 -2.45 6.98
C ALA A 678 -11.67 -3.44 6.41
N ALA A 679 -12.76 -3.70 7.13
CA ALA A 679 -13.85 -4.55 6.66
C ALA A 679 -14.38 -4.10 5.30
N LEU A 680 -14.62 -2.80 5.16
CA LEU A 680 -15.16 -2.21 3.96
C LEU A 680 -14.16 -2.24 2.79
N CYS A 681 -12.87 -1.97 3.05
CA CYS A 681 -11.85 -2.06 2.00
C CYS A 681 -11.71 -3.48 1.46
N VAL A 682 -11.73 -4.47 2.35
CA VAL A 682 -11.75 -5.88 1.98
C VAL A 682 -13.00 -6.19 1.15
N ALA A 683 -14.17 -5.71 1.58
CA ALA A 683 -15.43 -5.89 0.85
C ALA A 683 -15.37 -5.35 -0.58
N ILE A 684 -14.96 -4.09 -0.74
CA ILE A 684 -14.94 -3.49 -2.07
C ILE A 684 -13.90 -4.16 -2.99
N THR A 685 -12.75 -4.54 -2.43
CA THR A 685 -11.71 -5.22 -3.21
C THR A 685 -12.23 -6.57 -3.75
N LEU A 686 -12.92 -7.34 -2.91
CA LEU A 686 -13.50 -8.62 -3.31
C LEU A 686 -14.74 -8.49 -4.19
N ALA A 687 -15.47 -7.37 -4.11
CA ALA A 687 -16.51 -7.06 -5.08
C ALA A 687 -15.92 -6.88 -6.50
N ALA A 688 -14.77 -6.19 -6.62
CA ALA A 688 -14.06 -6.07 -7.89
C ALA A 688 -13.51 -7.42 -8.39
N ASP A 689 -12.93 -8.21 -7.47
CA ASP A 689 -12.36 -9.54 -7.76
C ASP A 689 -13.43 -10.48 -8.34
N MET A 690 -14.55 -10.66 -7.62
CA MET A 690 -15.70 -11.45 -8.07
C MET A 690 -16.17 -11.03 -9.47
N MET A 691 -16.26 -9.72 -9.74
CA MET A 691 -16.68 -9.25 -11.06
C MET A 691 -15.67 -9.56 -12.17
N ALA A 692 -14.38 -9.45 -11.88
CA ALA A 692 -13.33 -9.86 -12.81
C ALA A 692 -13.40 -11.38 -13.07
N ASP A 693 -13.60 -12.19 -12.04
CA ASP A 693 -13.69 -13.64 -12.15
C ASP A 693 -14.93 -14.12 -12.90
N LEU A 694 -16.08 -13.49 -12.65
CA LEU A 694 -17.31 -13.74 -13.41
C LEU A 694 -17.15 -13.32 -14.87
N LYS A 695 -16.36 -12.28 -15.15
CA LYS A 695 -16.05 -11.89 -16.53
C LYS A 695 -15.13 -12.88 -17.22
N THR A 696 -14.07 -13.35 -16.55
CA THR A 696 -13.20 -14.41 -17.08
C THR A 696 -14.02 -15.67 -17.35
N GLY A 697 -14.83 -16.09 -16.40
CA GLY A 697 -15.75 -17.21 -16.50
C GLY A 697 -16.72 -17.10 -17.68
N TYR A 698 -17.37 -15.95 -17.81
CA TYR A 698 -18.25 -15.65 -18.95
C TYR A 698 -17.53 -15.76 -20.29
N LEU A 699 -16.29 -15.27 -20.37
CA LEU A 699 -15.49 -15.38 -21.59
C LEU A 699 -15.12 -16.84 -21.90
N VAL A 700 -14.74 -17.65 -20.92
CA VAL A 700 -14.34 -19.05 -21.13
C VAL A 700 -15.50 -20.06 -21.18
N GLY A 701 -16.73 -19.62 -20.88
CA GLY A 701 -17.94 -20.44 -20.91
C GLY A 701 -18.20 -21.22 -19.61
N ALA A 702 -17.73 -20.72 -18.46
CA ALA A 702 -18.01 -21.30 -17.14
C ALA A 702 -19.42 -20.96 -16.65
N GLN A 703 -19.98 -21.79 -15.76
CA GLN A 703 -21.27 -21.52 -15.13
C GLN A 703 -21.12 -20.48 -13.99
N PRO A 704 -21.72 -19.27 -14.09
CA PRO A 704 -21.56 -18.22 -13.09
C PRO A 704 -21.90 -18.67 -11.68
N ARG A 705 -23.02 -19.39 -11.52
CA ARG A 705 -23.47 -19.92 -10.23
C ARG A 705 -22.42 -20.79 -9.52
N ARG A 706 -21.65 -21.59 -10.26
CA ARG A 706 -20.61 -22.45 -9.67
C ARG A 706 -19.40 -21.63 -9.21
N GLN A 707 -19.00 -20.61 -9.96
CA GLN A 707 -17.95 -19.68 -9.54
C GLN A 707 -18.36 -18.92 -8.28
N GLN A 708 -19.57 -18.33 -8.28
CA GLN A 708 -20.08 -17.56 -7.15
C GLN A 708 -20.11 -18.36 -5.84
N ILE A 709 -20.64 -19.60 -5.89
CA ILE A 709 -20.68 -20.49 -4.72
C ILE A 709 -19.26 -20.82 -4.27
N THR A 710 -18.37 -21.14 -5.21
CA THR A 710 -17.00 -21.54 -4.89
C THR A 710 -16.26 -20.40 -4.20
N GLU A 711 -16.37 -19.18 -4.73
CA GLU A 711 -15.72 -17.99 -4.18
C GLU A 711 -16.24 -17.67 -2.78
N LEU A 712 -17.57 -17.63 -2.58
CA LEU A 712 -18.19 -17.40 -1.27
C LEU A 712 -17.73 -18.43 -0.21
N CYS A 713 -17.44 -19.66 -0.61
CA CYS A 713 -16.97 -20.71 0.30
C CYS A 713 -15.51 -20.56 0.73
N VAL A 714 -14.67 -19.81 0.01
CA VAL A 714 -13.22 -19.71 0.26
C VAL A 714 -12.75 -18.30 0.64
N VAL A 715 -13.55 -17.27 0.36
CA VAL A 715 -13.15 -15.86 0.48
C VAL A 715 -12.74 -15.46 1.91
N TRP A 716 -13.30 -16.11 2.93
CA TRP A 716 -12.98 -15.87 4.34
C TRP A 716 -11.55 -16.28 4.73
N ILE A 717 -10.89 -17.16 3.96
CA ILE A 717 -9.53 -17.62 4.24
C ILE A 717 -8.54 -16.46 4.10
N GLY A 718 -8.75 -15.62 3.08
CA GLY A 718 -7.82 -14.57 2.72
C GLY A 718 -7.56 -13.52 3.82
N PRO A 719 -8.60 -12.91 4.41
CA PRO A 719 -8.44 -11.95 5.50
C PRO A 719 -7.69 -12.53 6.70
N ILE A 720 -7.95 -13.79 7.05
CA ILE A 720 -7.27 -14.46 8.17
C ILE A 720 -5.78 -14.55 7.91
N VAL A 721 -5.40 -15.03 6.73
CA VAL A 721 -3.99 -15.21 6.33
C VAL A 721 -3.28 -13.87 6.32
N CYS A 722 -3.89 -12.84 5.70
CA CYS A 722 -3.31 -11.51 5.64
C CYS A 722 -3.11 -10.91 7.04
N MET A 723 -4.10 -11.04 7.94
CA MET A 723 -4.00 -10.56 9.33
C MET A 723 -2.85 -11.24 10.09
N PHE A 724 -2.69 -12.55 9.95
CA PHE A 724 -1.55 -13.26 10.53
C PHE A 724 -0.21 -12.81 9.92
N THR A 725 -0.14 -12.60 8.61
CA THR A 725 1.08 -12.11 7.94
C THR A 725 1.45 -10.71 8.43
N VAL A 726 0.50 -9.78 8.52
CA VAL A 726 0.73 -8.43 9.05
C VAL A 726 1.25 -8.48 10.49
N LEU A 727 0.62 -9.28 11.35
CA LEU A 727 1.03 -9.43 12.75
C LEU A 727 2.41 -10.08 12.90
N LEU A 728 2.73 -11.08 12.07
CA LEU A 728 4.05 -11.71 12.04
C LEU A 728 5.14 -10.70 11.66
N ILE A 729 4.91 -9.91 10.60
CA ILE A 729 5.85 -8.87 10.15
C ILE A 729 6.04 -7.83 11.25
N ALA A 730 4.95 -7.35 11.86
CA ALA A 730 5.00 -6.37 12.94
C ALA A 730 5.81 -6.89 14.14
N GLN A 731 5.64 -8.16 14.53
CA GLN A 731 6.41 -8.76 15.62
C GLN A 731 7.89 -8.94 15.30
N VAL A 732 8.22 -9.30 14.05
CA VAL A 732 9.62 -9.42 13.60
C VAL A 732 10.30 -8.05 13.64
N ASN A 733 9.66 -7.02 13.09
CA ASN A 733 10.19 -5.66 13.10
C ASN A 733 10.34 -5.11 14.52
N LEU A 734 9.37 -5.35 15.42
CA LEU A 734 9.49 -4.95 16.82
C LEU A 734 10.73 -5.55 17.49
N ARG A 735 11.06 -6.81 17.20
CA ARG A 735 12.25 -7.47 17.76
C ARG A 735 13.56 -6.93 17.18
N GLN A 736 13.55 -6.52 15.91
CA GLN A 736 14.76 -6.06 15.20
C GLN A 736 15.02 -4.55 15.37
N THR A 737 13.96 -3.75 15.37
CA THR A 737 14.04 -2.28 15.25
C THR A 737 13.37 -1.53 16.41
N GLY A 738 12.63 -2.23 17.28
CA GLY A 738 11.80 -1.61 18.32
C GLY A 738 10.50 -0.96 17.80
N VAL A 739 10.27 -0.92 16.50
CA VAL A 739 9.09 -0.34 15.85
C VAL A 739 8.35 -1.42 15.05
N ALA A 740 7.02 -1.46 15.12
CA ALA A 740 6.22 -2.49 14.46
C ALA A 740 6.17 -2.34 12.93
N LEU A 741 5.76 -1.18 12.45
CA LEU A 741 5.66 -0.83 11.04
C LEU A 741 5.90 0.67 10.91
N GLY A 742 6.41 1.13 9.75
CA GLY A 742 6.61 2.56 9.50
C GLY A 742 8.04 2.94 9.12
N PRO A 743 8.32 4.25 9.04
CA PRO A 743 9.66 4.77 8.74
C PRO A 743 10.71 4.17 9.69
N GLY A 744 11.88 3.78 9.16
CA GLY A 744 12.93 3.12 9.92
C GLY A 744 12.80 1.60 10.04
N THR A 745 11.73 0.99 9.48
CA THR A 745 11.58 -0.47 9.38
C THR A 745 11.69 -0.94 7.92
N PRO A 746 12.00 -2.23 7.66
CA PRO A 746 11.99 -2.80 6.31
C PRO A 746 10.62 -2.71 5.58
N THR A 747 9.54 -2.45 6.33
CA THR A 747 8.17 -2.33 5.82
C THR A 747 7.57 -0.99 6.25
N THR A 748 7.83 0.04 5.45
CA THR A 748 7.42 1.42 5.71
C THR A 748 5.91 1.61 5.70
N ALA A 749 5.13 0.75 5.04
CA ALA A 749 3.67 0.80 4.95
C ALA A 749 3.14 2.18 4.44
N PRO A 750 3.55 2.64 3.25
CA PRO A 750 3.27 4.00 2.79
C PRO A 750 1.78 4.31 2.58
N GLN A 751 0.96 3.31 2.21
CA GLN A 751 -0.49 3.51 2.07
C GLN A 751 -1.16 3.71 3.44
N ALA A 752 -0.68 3.00 4.46
CA ALA A 752 -1.13 3.20 5.82
C ALA A 752 -0.69 4.57 6.35
N GLN A 753 0.52 5.04 6.04
CA GLN A 753 0.93 6.41 6.35
C GLN A 753 0.01 7.45 5.68
N ALA A 754 -0.39 7.23 4.43
CA ALA A 754 -1.36 8.10 3.76
C ALA A 754 -2.73 8.11 4.47
N LEU A 755 -3.20 6.96 4.95
CA LEU A 755 -4.45 6.89 5.73
C LEU A 755 -4.30 7.51 7.12
N GLN A 756 -3.15 7.33 7.78
CA GLN A 756 -2.81 8.00 9.04
C GLN A 756 -2.87 9.52 8.88
N ALA A 757 -2.29 10.07 7.81
CA ALA A 757 -2.32 11.51 7.52
C ALA A 757 -3.74 12.05 7.33
N VAL A 758 -4.67 11.24 6.80
CA VAL A 758 -6.08 11.64 6.69
C VAL A 758 -6.78 11.59 8.04
N ILE A 759 -6.53 10.56 8.86
CA ILE A 759 -7.10 10.48 10.22
C ILE A 759 -6.67 11.68 11.05
N THR A 760 -5.38 11.99 11.07
CA THR A 760 -4.84 13.16 11.78
C THR A 760 -5.35 14.47 11.18
N GLY A 761 -5.53 14.54 9.85
CA GLY A 761 -6.16 15.67 9.17
C GLY A 761 -7.62 15.89 9.57
N VAL A 762 -8.41 14.82 9.73
CA VAL A 762 -9.80 14.87 10.21
C VAL A 762 -9.85 15.31 11.67
N GLN A 763 -9.00 14.73 12.51
CA GLN A 763 -8.85 15.10 13.93
C GLN A 763 -8.49 16.58 14.10
N GLY A 764 -7.48 17.04 13.34
CA GLY A 764 -7.03 18.43 13.31
C GLY A 764 -7.98 19.41 12.60
N GLY A 765 -9.02 18.92 11.92
CA GLY A 765 -9.98 19.76 11.17
C GLY A 765 -9.41 20.40 9.90
N GLN A 766 -8.28 19.91 9.38
CA GLN A 766 -7.58 20.45 8.21
C GLN A 766 -7.98 19.74 6.90
N MET A 767 -8.98 18.87 6.93
CA MET A 767 -9.39 18.12 5.75
C MET A 767 -10.08 19.01 4.69
N PRO A 768 -9.73 18.92 3.40
CA PRO A 768 -10.26 19.79 2.34
C PRO A 768 -11.66 19.35 1.86
N TYR A 769 -12.66 19.36 2.75
CA TYR A 769 -14.03 18.90 2.45
C TYR A 769 -14.65 19.58 1.21
N ALA A 770 -14.34 20.86 0.99
CA ALA A 770 -14.84 21.62 -0.15
C ALA A 770 -14.42 21.01 -1.50
N LEU A 771 -13.18 20.51 -1.60
CA LEU A 771 -12.69 19.90 -2.84
C LEU A 771 -13.41 18.58 -3.14
N TYR A 772 -13.63 17.75 -2.11
CA TYR A 772 -14.44 16.54 -2.27
C TYR A 772 -15.88 16.87 -2.71
N GLY A 773 -16.48 17.90 -2.12
CA GLY A 773 -17.85 18.35 -2.46
C GLY A 773 -17.96 18.90 -3.88
N ILE A 774 -17.04 19.78 -4.28
CA ILE A 774 -16.98 20.32 -5.66
C ILE A 774 -16.74 19.19 -6.65
N GLY A 775 -15.82 18.27 -6.33
CA GLY A 775 -15.59 17.08 -7.13
C GLY A 775 -16.87 16.27 -7.31
N ALA A 776 -17.62 16.01 -6.23
CA ALA A 776 -18.88 15.28 -6.29
C ALA A 776 -19.92 16.00 -7.16
N ALA A 777 -20.04 17.32 -7.06
CA ALA A 777 -20.92 18.09 -7.93
C ALA A 777 -20.51 17.99 -9.41
N LEU A 778 -19.22 18.13 -9.72
CA LEU A 778 -18.71 17.99 -11.09
C LEU A 778 -18.91 16.57 -11.64
N GLY A 779 -18.62 15.54 -10.83
CA GLY A 779 -18.83 14.15 -11.20
C GLY A 779 -20.30 13.87 -11.50
N MET A 780 -21.21 14.40 -10.68
CA MET A 780 -22.66 14.32 -10.89
C MET A 780 -23.08 15.00 -12.20
N LEU A 781 -22.60 16.21 -12.46
CA LEU A 781 -22.87 16.93 -13.71
C LEU A 781 -22.36 16.17 -14.95
N LEU A 782 -21.15 15.60 -14.88
CA LEU A 782 -20.62 14.77 -15.95
C LEU A 782 -21.38 13.45 -16.11
N GLY A 783 -21.91 12.90 -15.01
CA GLY A 783 -22.78 11.72 -15.00
C GLY A 783 -24.14 11.95 -15.67
N LEU A 784 -24.62 13.20 -15.74
CA LEU A 784 -25.78 13.61 -16.54
C LEU A 784 -25.46 13.76 -18.03
N GLY A 785 -24.19 13.72 -18.41
CA GLY A 785 -23.73 13.92 -19.78
C GLY A 785 -24.06 12.75 -20.73
N SER A 786 -23.58 12.85 -21.97
CA SER A 786 -23.98 11.98 -23.09
C SER A 786 -23.59 10.49 -22.95
N PHE A 787 -22.74 10.12 -21.98
CA PHE A 787 -22.26 8.75 -21.81
C PHE A 787 -22.27 8.36 -20.32
N ALA A 788 -22.92 7.23 -20.01
CA ALA A 788 -22.93 6.66 -18.66
C ALA A 788 -21.50 6.33 -18.20
N GLY A 789 -21.14 6.71 -16.98
CA GLY A 789 -19.81 6.49 -16.41
C GLY A 789 -18.77 7.57 -16.74
N LEU A 790 -19.10 8.63 -17.49
CA LEU A 790 -18.14 9.69 -17.82
C LEU A 790 -17.57 10.38 -16.57
N GLY A 791 -18.42 10.74 -15.60
CA GLY A 791 -17.97 11.34 -14.34
C GLY A 791 -17.02 10.42 -13.55
N VAL A 792 -17.25 9.11 -13.60
CA VAL A 792 -16.39 8.10 -12.97
C VAL A 792 -15.04 8.01 -13.68
N LEU A 793 -15.03 7.97 -15.01
CA LEU A 793 -13.78 7.90 -15.80
C LEU A 793 -12.90 9.13 -15.61
N VAL A 794 -13.50 10.33 -15.63
CA VAL A 794 -12.75 11.57 -15.39
C VAL A 794 -12.29 11.64 -13.93
N GLY A 795 -13.15 11.31 -12.96
CA GLY A 795 -12.76 11.27 -11.55
C GLY A 795 -11.61 10.30 -11.28
N LEU A 796 -11.63 9.12 -11.91
CA LEU A 796 -10.56 8.12 -11.80
C LEU A 796 -9.22 8.67 -12.30
N SER A 797 -9.25 9.40 -13.41
CA SER A 797 -8.04 10.00 -13.99
C SER A 797 -7.45 11.14 -13.15
N MET A 798 -8.27 11.82 -12.34
CA MET A 798 -7.78 12.83 -11.39
C MET A 798 -7.22 12.18 -10.12
N TYR A 799 -7.71 10.99 -9.78
CA TYR A 799 -7.26 10.22 -8.63
C TYR A 799 -5.95 9.45 -8.88
N LEU A 800 -5.72 8.97 -10.11
CA LEU A 800 -4.53 8.19 -10.45
C LEU A 800 -3.35 9.10 -10.86
N PRO A 801 -2.11 8.70 -10.55
CA PRO A 801 -0.93 9.41 -11.03
C PRO A 801 -0.87 9.43 -12.57
N PHE A 802 -0.55 10.60 -13.15
CA PHE A 802 -0.50 10.75 -14.61
C PHE A 802 0.47 9.80 -15.31
N ILE A 803 1.58 9.44 -14.66
CA ILE A 803 2.59 8.53 -15.21
C ILE A 803 2.02 7.19 -15.68
N TYR A 804 1.00 6.65 -14.98
CA TYR A 804 0.35 5.41 -15.36
C TYR A 804 -0.77 5.65 -16.38
N ILE A 805 -1.49 6.75 -16.25
CA ILE A 805 -2.57 7.15 -17.18
C ILE A 805 -2.01 7.39 -18.57
N SER A 806 -0.85 8.04 -18.68
CA SER A 806 -0.20 8.34 -19.95
C SER A 806 0.26 7.06 -20.66
N THR A 807 0.90 6.13 -19.94
CA THR A 807 1.31 4.81 -20.47
C THR A 807 0.10 3.96 -20.87
N TYR A 808 -0.95 3.96 -20.06
CA TYR A 808 -2.22 3.35 -20.41
C TYR A 808 -2.84 3.96 -21.68
N GLY A 809 -2.78 5.29 -21.79
CA GLY A 809 -3.21 6.05 -22.96
C GLY A 809 -2.47 5.65 -24.23
N ILE A 810 -1.16 5.39 -24.16
CA ILE A 810 -0.38 4.85 -25.28
C ILE A 810 -1.00 3.53 -25.76
N GLY A 811 -1.33 2.62 -24.84
CA GLY A 811 -1.97 1.35 -25.18
C GLY A 811 -3.28 1.55 -25.95
N CYS A 812 -4.12 2.49 -25.48
CA CYS A 812 -5.37 2.83 -26.15
C CYS A 812 -5.13 3.38 -27.57
N VAL A 813 -4.17 4.28 -27.74
CA VAL A 813 -3.82 4.88 -29.04
C VAL A 813 -3.27 3.82 -29.99
N VAL A 814 -2.37 2.95 -29.52
CA VAL A 814 -1.82 1.84 -30.32
C VAL A 814 -2.92 0.89 -30.79
N ASN A 815 -3.91 0.58 -29.95
CA ASN A 815 -5.07 -0.22 -30.34
C ASN A 815 -5.86 0.44 -31.49
N ILE A 816 -6.07 1.75 -31.41
CA ILE A 816 -6.82 2.51 -32.43
C ILE A 816 -6.05 2.58 -33.74
N LEU A 817 -4.75 2.89 -33.69
CA LEU A 817 -3.89 2.99 -34.86
C LEU A 817 -3.76 1.63 -35.56
N LEU A 818 -3.48 0.55 -34.82
CA LEU A 818 -3.44 -0.79 -35.39
C LEU A 818 -4.80 -1.24 -35.91
N GLY A 819 -5.88 -0.86 -35.22
CA GLY A 819 -7.24 -1.10 -35.71
C GLY A 819 -7.55 -0.40 -37.02
N ALA A 820 -7.00 0.79 -37.23
CA ALA A 820 -7.13 1.55 -38.48
C ALA A 820 -6.26 0.96 -39.61
N PHE A 821 -5.01 0.56 -39.31
CA PHE A 821 -4.06 0.11 -40.34
C PHE A 821 -4.17 -1.39 -40.67
N LYS A 822 -4.43 -2.25 -39.69
CA LYS A 822 -4.42 -3.73 -39.82
C LYS A 822 -5.81 -4.34 -39.62
N GLY A 823 -6.80 -3.56 -39.22
CA GLY A 823 -8.17 -3.99 -39.00
C GLY A 823 -8.42 -4.57 -37.60
N ARG A 824 -9.70 -4.63 -37.22
CA ARG A 824 -10.14 -5.10 -35.89
C ARG A 824 -9.77 -6.56 -35.61
N ARG A 825 -9.87 -7.42 -36.63
CA ARG A 825 -9.53 -8.84 -36.52
C ARG A 825 -8.08 -9.06 -36.11
N PHE A 826 -7.15 -8.26 -36.63
CA PHE A 826 -5.75 -8.32 -36.21
C PHE A 826 -5.58 -7.94 -34.73
N CYS A 827 -6.28 -6.89 -34.28
CA CYS A 827 -6.25 -6.48 -32.89
C CYS A 827 -6.78 -7.57 -31.95
N GLU A 828 -7.82 -8.30 -32.35
CA GLU A 828 -8.40 -9.39 -31.57
C GLU A 828 -7.56 -10.67 -31.59
N GLU A 829 -7.02 -11.05 -32.76
CA GLU A 829 -6.27 -12.30 -32.92
C GLU A 829 -4.82 -12.22 -32.46
N TRP A 830 -4.17 -11.05 -32.60
CA TRP A 830 -2.76 -10.83 -32.27
C TRP A 830 -2.57 -9.81 -31.15
N GLY A 831 -3.27 -8.69 -31.23
CA GLY A 831 -3.11 -7.59 -30.27
C GLY A 831 -3.50 -7.97 -28.84
N VAL A 832 -4.70 -8.55 -28.65
CA VAL A 832 -5.22 -8.93 -27.34
C VAL A 832 -4.35 -10.01 -26.67
N PRO A 833 -3.93 -11.10 -27.34
CA PRO A 833 -2.97 -12.05 -26.74
C PRO A 833 -1.63 -11.44 -26.36
N PHE A 834 -1.09 -10.53 -27.18
CA PHE A 834 0.16 -9.86 -26.86
C PHE A 834 0.02 -8.95 -25.63
N ALA A 835 -1.06 -8.15 -25.59
CA ALA A 835 -1.37 -7.27 -24.47
C ALA A 835 -1.65 -8.05 -23.17
N ALA A 836 -2.35 -9.18 -23.25
CA ALA A 836 -2.52 -10.11 -22.14
C ALA A 836 -1.16 -10.65 -21.65
N GLY A 837 -0.25 -10.94 -22.58
CA GLY A 837 1.12 -11.34 -22.27
C GLY A 837 1.88 -10.26 -21.50
N LEU A 838 1.78 -8.98 -21.90
CA LEU A 838 2.43 -7.87 -21.18
C LEU A 838 1.96 -7.77 -19.72
N ILE A 839 0.65 -7.86 -19.49
CA ILE A 839 0.03 -7.87 -18.15
C ILE A 839 0.60 -9.00 -17.28
N VAL A 840 0.67 -10.20 -17.83
CA VAL A 840 1.15 -11.40 -17.14
C VAL A 840 2.66 -11.36 -16.91
N GLY A 841 3.43 -10.91 -17.91
CA GLY A 841 4.88 -10.86 -17.87
C GLY A 841 5.40 -9.97 -16.75
N GLU A 842 4.81 -8.77 -16.60
CA GLU A 842 5.10 -7.89 -15.47
C GLU A 842 4.71 -8.55 -14.14
N SER A 843 3.48 -9.07 -14.03
CA SER A 843 2.97 -9.64 -12.77
C SER A 843 3.80 -10.83 -12.28
N ILE A 844 4.22 -11.73 -13.18
CA ILE A 844 5.07 -12.88 -12.85
C ILE A 844 6.45 -12.41 -12.42
N LEU A 845 7.10 -11.52 -13.19
CA LEU A 845 8.43 -11.04 -12.85
C LEU A 845 8.42 -10.27 -11.53
N ALA A 846 7.44 -9.41 -11.31
CA ALA A 846 7.26 -8.69 -10.04
C ALA A 846 7.08 -9.67 -8.86
N LEU A 847 6.27 -10.72 -9.02
CA LEU A 847 6.13 -11.75 -7.99
C LEU A 847 7.45 -12.50 -7.73
N LEU A 848 8.19 -12.88 -8.77
CA LEU A 848 9.48 -13.56 -8.63
C LEU A 848 10.52 -12.69 -7.93
N ILE A 849 10.60 -11.41 -8.31
CA ILE A 849 11.44 -10.42 -7.64
C ILE A 849 11.06 -10.31 -6.16
N ASN A 850 9.77 -10.21 -5.86
CA ASN A 850 9.30 -10.12 -4.47
C ASN A 850 9.59 -11.37 -3.66
N ILE A 851 9.44 -12.57 -4.24
CA ILE A 851 9.82 -13.84 -3.59
C ILE A 851 11.32 -13.87 -3.33
N PHE A 852 12.13 -13.44 -4.30
CA PHE A 852 13.59 -13.38 -4.14
C PHE A 852 13.97 -12.42 -3.02
N VAL A 853 13.46 -11.19 -3.05
CA VAL A 853 13.65 -10.18 -2.01
C VAL A 853 13.25 -10.72 -0.64
N LEU A 854 12.12 -11.43 -0.55
CA LEU A 854 11.64 -12.03 0.69
C LEU A 854 12.49 -13.22 1.16
N SER A 855 13.17 -13.93 0.25
CA SER A 855 14.08 -15.01 0.61
C SER A 855 15.46 -14.53 1.08
N THR A 856 15.85 -13.31 0.70
CA THR A 856 17.13 -12.70 1.06
C THR A 856 17.04 -11.68 2.21
N SER A 857 15.84 -11.20 2.52
CA SER A 857 15.54 -10.37 3.71
C SER A 857 15.27 -11.25 4.92
#